data_AF-A0A812UL21-F1
#
_entry.id   AF-A0A812UL21-F1
#
_cell.length_a   1.000
_cell.length_b   1.000
_cell.length_c   1.000
_cell.angle_alpha   90.00
_cell.angle_beta   90.00
_cell.angle_gamma   90.00
#
_symmetry.space_group_name_H-M   'P 1'
#
loop_
_entity.id
_entity.type
_entity.pdbx_description
1 polymer ?
#
loop_
_entity_poly.entity_id
_entity_poly.type
_entity_poly.pdbx_seq_one_letter_code
_entity_poly.pdbx_strand_id
1 'polypeptide(L)'
;DQQPEAWGLHPFFDRLLRTDVSPGAATGVPLLVPINLLQVPTSVRDLDEVHRALQLCEILCAKLAFVGKERCKFSPYLRVSLLQHVHGPSRDLGLEGWDAVHPQMTRAAQLELLLILRRLAEHFAAASCMLANNKGFDATKITVFGSIAAIADRVARTTVRRSRDTGAEEGPSALTEALNGTLGGRPVAIDPNTFLVQSETIETAAPELNLARTAICAYFCEVLSHYEIKKLKDETLFDWDTYGWMMYVEREKGLERVVKQMCAKHLLETGKDWGKLVAGNQSENAYLVRTWPEFAALRDIIFFWKYFMCTDLRVFPDISSWSLQAAYLTWNVANESEVFGPPTNRGAIFQVSAFGHDHVLKTNEPNYRPKPSASGHRYPSAALASKYTGRAVVRTEDDLLYLRSLPTFEDRLRPSDAEALLSFLTVPYIRMPLMLSFFTSADRVNCLFSDTLRAILHAVVLEPGKFLMPGRWQDCPQMVPAASAAEAELLATPFGQLLTELSCSPKMPLSLSGRLLELALVLANSVTSDTVGVVLFAVRIAVRVESATSLLLRAHSGGITVHAPNGVADKEMNSLAETHGDNAIFLLVNVRTVADAKKHLGSRLFGGMQVRQVQNIKIEADKYKEDKKLHSSKMIHCAARPPAEYGLKYLG
;
A
#
# COMPACT_ATOMS: atom_id res chain seq x y z
N ASP A 1 -5.32 25.34 24.14
CA ASP A 1 -5.77 24.67 22.90
C ASP A 1 -4.71 24.74 21.81
N GLN A 2 -3.72 23.86 21.88
CA GLN A 2 -2.81 23.59 20.76
C GLN A 2 -3.11 22.16 20.28
N GLN A 3 -3.37 21.98 19.00
CA GLN A 3 -3.46 20.63 18.42
C GLN A 3 -2.05 20.01 18.44
N PRO A 4 -1.89 18.73 18.84
CA PRO A 4 -0.61 18.05 18.70
C PRO A 4 -0.30 17.88 17.21
N GLU A 5 0.76 18.55 16.75
CA GLU A 5 1.11 18.63 15.33
C GLU A 5 1.46 17.28 14.70
N ALA A 6 1.49 17.25 13.37
CA ALA A 6 1.56 16.03 12.54
C ALA A 6 2.95 15.37 12.48
N TRP A 7 3.58 15.11 13.63
CA TRP A 7 4.92 14.49 13.75
C TRP A 7 4.95 12.97 13.43
N GLY A 8 3.98 12.46 12.66
CA GLY A 8 3.64 11.03 12.57
C GLY A 8 4.37 10.16 11.54
N LEU A 9 5.24 10.73 10.68
CA LEU A 9 5.86 10.01 9.54
C LEU A 9 7.39 9.81 9.60
N HIS A 10 8.08 10.55 10.48
CA HIS A 10 9.44 10.28 11.00
C HIS A 10 10.54 10.35 9.87
N PRO A 11 11.85 10.44 10.15
CA PRO A 11 12.58 10.45 11.44
C PRO A 11 12.45 11.82 12.15
N PHE A 12 11.70 11.98 13.25
CA PHE A 12 11.88 11.32 14.57
C PHE A 12 13.20 11.67 15.29
N PHE A 13 13.97 12.66 14.82
CA PHE A 13 15.13 13.19 15.55
C PHE A 13 14.76 13.68 16.96
N ASP A 14 13.54 14.18 17.13
CA ASP A 14 12.97 14.62 18.43
C ASP A 14 12.90 13.50 19.48
N ARG A 15 13.01 12.22 19.07
CA ARG A 15 13.08 11.08 20.01
C ARG A 15 14.44 10.94 20.70
N LEU A 16 15.43 11.78 20.36
CA LEU A 16 16.66 11.95 21.15
C LEU A 16 16.50 12.97 22.29
N LEU A 17 15.51 13.87 22.22
CA LEU A 17 15.16 14.76 23.33
C LEU A 17 14.41 13.97 24.41
N ARG A 18 15.19 13.37 25.33
CA ARG A 18 14.69 13.03 26.66
C ARG A 18 14.32 14.34 27.37
N THR A 19 13.04 14.63 27.44
CA THR A 19 12.50 15.47 28.50
C THR A 19 12.42 14.60 29.76
N ASP A 20 12.92 15.11 30.89
CA ASP A 20 12.97 14.37 32.15
C ASP A 20 11.57 14.29 32.79
N VAL A 21 10.75 13.39 32.26
CA VAL A 21 9.46 13.03 32.85
C VAL A 21 9.72 12.19 34.10
N SER A 22 9.30 12.70 35.25
CA SER A 22 9.33 11.95 36.51
C SER A 22 8.64 10.58 36.32
N PRO A 23 9.26 9.45 36.73
CA PRO A 23 8.78 8.10 36.42
C PRO A 23 7.46 7.71 37.12
N GLY A 24 6.88 8.60 37.92
CA GLY A 24 5.64 8.38 38.65
C GLY A 24 5.80 7.46 39.86
N ALA A 25 4.69 7.07 40.47
CA ALA A 25 4.67 6.05 41.51
C ALA A 25 4.80 4.66 40.89
N ALA A 26 5.67 3.82 41.46
CA ALA A 26 5.90 2.46 40.98
C ALA A 26 4.66 1.56 41.21
N THR A 27 3.81 1.44 40.19
CA THR A 27 2.74 0.42 40.19
C THR A 27 3.38 -0.97 40.13
N GLY A 28 3.02 -1.86 41.06
CA GLY A 28 3.61 -3.20 41.15
C GLY A 28 3.34 -4.01 39.88
N VAL A 29 4.39 -4.31 39.11
CA VAL A 29 4.25 -4.98 37.82
C VAL A 29 4.43 -6.50 37.98
N PRO A 30 3.43 -7.34 37.64
CA PRO A 30 3.65 -8.78 37.53
C PRO A 30 4.67 -9.05 36.42
N LEU A 31 5.64 -9.93 36.70
CA LEU A 31 6.90 -10.15 35.96
C LEU A 31 6.93 -9.57 34.53
N LEU A 32 7.68 -8.49 34.34
CA LEU A 32 7.79 -7.79 33.06
C LEU A 32 8.63 -8.61 32.06
N VAL A 33 7.97 -9.56 31.37
CA VAL A 33 8.59 -10.36 30.31
C VAL A 33 9.11 -9.42 29.22
N PRO A 34 10.42 -9.44 28.90
CA PRO A 34 11.00 -8.49 27.95
C PRO A 34 10.39 -8.66 26.55
N ILE A 35 9.90 -7.55 25.98
CA ILE A 35 9.31 -7.51 24.64
C ILE A 35 10.44 -7.30 23.62
N ASN A 36 11.05 -8.38 23.15
CA ASN A 36 12.06 -8.33 22.12
C ASN A 36 11.43 -8.41 20.72
N LEU A 37 11.24 -7.25 20.08
CA LEU A 37 10.68 -7.15 18.73
C LEU A 37 11.60 -7.77 17.65
N LEU A 38 12.90 -7.92 17.93
CA LEU A 38 13.88 -8.52 17.01
C LEU A 38 13.79 -10.06 16.94
N GLN A 39 12.85 -10.67 17.67
CA GLN A 39 12.57 -12.11 17.53
C GLN A 39 11.81 -12.44 16.24
N VAL A 40 11.12 -11.46 15.64
CA VAL A 40 10.42 -11.67 14.37
C VAL A 40 11.44 -11.77 13.23
N PRO A 41 11.40 -12.82 12.40
CA PRO A 41 12.39 -13.02 11.35
C PRO A 41 12.19 -12.03 10.20
N THR A 42 13.31 -11.48 9.70
CA THR A 42 13.34 -10.45 8.64
C THR A 42 12.93 -10.98 7.26
N SER A 43 13.03 -12.30 7.05
CA SER A 43 12.58 -13.02 5.87
C SER A 43 12.04 -14.39 6.29
N VAL A 44 11.28 -15.04 5.41
CA VAL A 44 10.71 -16.39 5.60
C VAL A 44 10.87 -17.17 4.29
N ARG A 45 10.95 -18.49 4.37
CA ARG A 45 11.24 -19.39 3.24
C ARG A 45 10.16 -20.42 2.95
N ASP A 46 9.37 -20.78 3.96
CA ASP A 46 8.32 -21.79 3.88
C ASP A 46 7.08 -21.38 4.69
N LEU A 47 5.98 -22.11 4.50
CA LEU A 47 4.71 -21.85 5.16
C LEU A 47 4.79 -21.98 6.69
N ASP A 48 5.70 -22.80 7.21
CA ASP A 48 5.88 -23.00 8.65
C ASP A 48 6.65 -21.82 9.28
N GLU A 49 7.62 -21.23 8.58
CA GLU A 49 8.29 -19.98 8.96
C GLU A 49 7.32 -18.79 8.91
N VAL A 50 6.48 -18.69 7.87
CA VAL A 50 5.37 -17.74 7.81
C VAL A 50 4.49 -17.89 9.06
N HIS A 51 4.03 -19.11 9.35
CA HIS A 51 3.11 -19.37 10.44
C HIS A 51 3.71 -19.01 11.81
N ARG A 52 4.92 -19.51 12.11
CA ARG A 52 5.68 -19.16 13.33
C ARG A 52 5.88 -17.65 13.48
N ALA A 53 6.18 -16.94 12.38
CA ALA A 53 6.40 -15.50 12.41
C ALA A 53 5.10 -14.68 12.61
N LEU A 54 3.95 -15.16 12.12
CA LEU A 54 2.65 -14.53 12.37
C LEU A 54 2.18 -14.78 13.81
N GLN A 55 2.28 -16.03 14.31
CA GLN A 55 2.02 -16.36 15.73
C GLN A 55 2.87 -15.49 16.68
N LEU A 56 4.17 -15.35 16.40
CA LEU A 56 5.07 -14.53 17.20
C LEU A 56 4.73 -13.03 17.13
N CYS A 57 4.35 -12.53 15.95
CA CYS A 57 3.86 -11.16 15.79
C CYS A 57 2.62 -10.89 16.65
N GLU A 58 1.67 -11.84 16.70
CA GLU A 58 0.49 -11.77 17.54
C GLU A 58 0.85 -11.71 19.03
N ILE A 59 1.70 -12.62 19.50
CA ILE A 59 2.16 -12.66 20.90
C ILE A 59 2.83 -11.33 21.30
N LEU A 60 3.62 -10.73 20.42
CA LEU A 60 4.25 -9.43 20.65
C LEU A 60 3.22 -8.28 20.62
N CYS A 61 2.22 -8.32 19.73
CA CYS A 61 1.12 -7.37 19.70
C CYS A 61 0.26 -7.43 20.96
N ALA A 62 -0.02 -8.64 21.48
CA ALA A 62 -0.73 -8.88 22.73
C ALA A 62 0.05 -8.35 23.95
N LYS A 63 1.35 -8.62 24.03
CA LYS A 63 2.23 -8.06 25.08
C LYS A 63 2.26 -6.53 25.04
N LEU A 64 2.40 -5.92 23.86
CA LEU A 64 2.34 -4.46 23.70
C LEU A 64 0.96 -3.89 24.07
N ALA A 65 -0.13 -4.58 23.71
CA ALA A 65 -1.49 -4.17 24.07
C ALA A 65 -1.73 -4.19 25.59
N PHE A 66 -1.24 -5.21 26.29
CA PHE A 66 -1.31 -5.32 27.76
C PHE A 66 -0.49 -4.23 28.49
N VAL A 67 0.67 -3.86 27.94
CA VAL A 67 1.48 -2.74 28.45
C VAL A 67 0.75 -1.40 28.24
N GLY A 68 0.03 -1.25 27.13
CA GLY A 68 -0.85 -0.11 26.84
C GLY A 68 -0.14 1.25 26.76
N LYS A 69 -0.92 2.34 26.60
CA LYS A 69 -0.39 3.73 26.66
C LYS A 69 0.13 4.09 28.06
N GLU A 70 -0.46 3.51 29.12
CA GLU A 70 -0.13 3.80 30.52
C GLU A 70 1.31 3.43 30.90
N ARG A 71 1.76 2.23 30.52
CA ARG A 71 3.10 1.72 30.88
C ARG A 71 4.12 1.89 29.76
N CYS A 72 3.65 2.12 28.52
CA CYS A 72 4.48 2.55 27.41
C CYS A 72 3.71 3.51 26.48
N LYS A 73 3.97 4.82 26.62
CA LYS A 73 3.40 5.89 25.79
C LYS A 73 3.42 5.59 24.28
N PHE A 74 4.44 4.84 23.82
CA PHE A 74 4.65 4.50 22.42
C PHE A 74 4.12 3.12 21.97
N SER A 75 3.47 2.34 22.85
CA SER A 75 2.94 1.00 22.52
C SER A 75 2.12 0.94 21.22
N PRO A 76 1.18 1.88 20.94
CA PRO A 76 0.41 1.85 19.68
C PRO A 76 1.28 2.06 18.44
N TYR A 77 2.28 2.96 18.52
CA TYR A 77 3.26 3.16 17.44
C TYR A 77 4.10 1.89 17.22
N LEU A 78 4.55 1.23 18.30
CA LEU A 78 5.31 -0.02 18.20
C LEU A 78 4.49 -1.14 17.57
N ARG A 79 3.20 -1.27 17.91
CA ARG A 79 2.27 -2.21 17.25
C ARG A 79 2.13 -1.91 15.76
N VAL A 80 1.87 -0.65 15.41
CA VAL A 80 1.77 -0.21 14.00
C VAL A 80 3.07 -0.49 13.23
N SER A 81 4.24 -0.16 13.77
CA SER A 81 5.52 -0.42 13.11
C SER A 81 5.85 -1.91 12.99
N LEU A 82 5.50 -2.72 14.00
CA LEU A 82 5.66 -4.19 13.94
C LEU A 82 4.78 -4.80 12.84
N LEU A 83 3.51 -4.41 12.79
CA LEU A 83 2.53 -4.91 11.82
C LEU A 83 2.86 -4.41 10.40
N GLN A 84 3.37 -3.19 10.24
CA GLN A 84 3.92 -2.68 8.98
C GLN A 84 5.17 -3.45 8.53
N HIS A 85 6.04 -3.85 9.46
CA HIS A 85 7.24 -4.65 9.12
C HIS A 85 6.87 -6.07 8.68
N VAL A 86 5.98 -6.74 9.41
CA VAL A 86 5.56 -8.14 9.13
C VAL A 86 4.77 -8.27 7.83
N HIS A 87 3.95 -7.27 7.48
CA HIS A 87 3.15 -7.25 6.25
C HIS A 87 3.80 -6.38 5.15
N GLY A 88 5.10 -6.10 5.29
CA GLY A 88 5.93 -5.46 4.28
C GLY A 88 6.36 -6.42 3.15
N PRO A 89 7.08 -5.90 2.15
CA PRO A 89 7.38 -6.59 0.89
C PRO A 89 8.57 -7.54 1.02
N SER A 90 8.39 -8.66 1.74
CA SER A 90 9.46 -9.66 1.92
C SER A 90 8.96 -11.09 2.15
N ARG A 91 7.68 -11.36 1.88
CA ARG A 91 7.02 -12.62 2.24
C ARG A 91 6.12 -13.12 1.12
N ASP A 92 6.73 -13.80 0.15
CA ASP A 92 6.03 -14.87 -0.55
C ASP A 92 5.62 -15.92 0.50
N LEU A 93 4.46 -16.54 0.30
CA LEU A 93 3.93 -17.61 1.13
C LEU A 93 4.38 -19.00 0.65
N GLY A 94 5.08 -19.09 -0.49
CA GLY A 94 5.45 -20.34 -1.16
C GLY A 94 4.26 -21.05 -1.83
N LEU A 95 3.10 -20.37 -1.90
CA LEU A 95 1.84 -20.92 -2.39
C LEU A 95 1.81 -20.88 -3.93
N GLU A 96 2.54 -21.77 -4.59
CA GLU A 96 2.55 -21.91 -6.05
C GLU A 96 1.23 -22.50 -6.59
N GLY A 97 0.73 -21.96 -7.71
CA GLY A 97 -0.41 -22.47 -8.48
C GLY A 97 -1.80 -22.23 -7.85
N TRP A 98 -2.83 -21.98 -8.66
CA TRP A 98 -4.20 -21.79 -8.17
C TRP A 98 -4.94 -23.11 -7.95
N ASP A 99 -4.82 -24.02 -8.91
CA ASP A 99 -5.45 -25.34 -8.91
C ASP A 99 -4.62 -26.41 -8.18
N ALA A 100 -3.44 -26.04 -7.68
CA ALA A 100 -2.52 -26.95 -7.01
C ALA A 100 -2.93 -27.23 -5.55
N VAL A 101 -2.76 -28.48 -5.13
CA VAL A 101 -2.87 -28.89 -3.72
C VAL A 101 -1.57 -28.53 -3.01
N HIS A 102 -1.61 -27.57 -2.08
CA HIS A 102 -0.37 -27.08 -1.45
C HIS A 102 0.22 -28.14 -0.49
N PRO A 103 1.50 -28.57 -0.66
CA PRO A 103 2.03 -29.76 0.00
C PRO A 103 2.12 -29.68 1.53
N GLN A 104 2.14 -28.48 2.11
CA GLN A 104 2.15 -28.25 3.57
C GLN A 104 0.80 -27.77 4.14
N MET A 105 -0.17 -27.37 3.32
CA MET A 105 -1.42 -26.76 3.85
C MET A 105 -2.40 -27.83 4.34
N THR A 106 -2.68 -27.86 5.64
CA THR A 106 -3.76 -28.67 6.25
C THR A 106 -4.98 -27.81 6.54
N ARG A 107 -6.17 -28.41 6.76
CA ARG A 107 -7.37 -27.65 7.11
C ARG A 107 -7.22 -26.91 8.45
N ALA A 108 -6.53 -27.53 9.41
CA ALA A 108 -6.18 -26.92 10.69
C ALA A 108 -5.28 -25.70 10.51
N ALA A 109 -4.20 -25.80 9.72
CA ALA A 109 -3.30 -24.69 9.43
C ALA A 109 -4.00 -23.55 8.67
N GLN A 110 -4.86 -23.88 7.70
CA GLN A 110 -5.66 -22.89 6.95
C GLN A 110 -6.55 -22.07 7.90
N LEU A 111 -7.25 -22.73 8.83
CA LEU A 111 -8.09 -22.06 9.82
C LEU A 111 -7.26 -21.26 10.84
N GLU A 112 -6.15 -21.82 11.35
CA GLU A 112 -5.30 -21.14 12.33
C GLU A 112 -4.70 -19.86 11.74
N LEU A 113 -4.17 -19.91 10.51
CA LEU A 113 -3.66 -18.74 9.79
C LEU A 113 -4.73 -17.65 9.62
N LEU A 114 -5.95 -18.00 9.18
CA LEU A 114 -7.04 -17.02 9.06
C LEU A 114 -7.42 -16.39 10.40
N LEU A 115 -7.46 -17.18 11.47
CA LEU A 115 -7.76 -16.68 12.82
C LEU A 115 -6.63 -15.79 13.38
N ILE A 116 -5.35 -16.10 13.09
CA ILE A 116 -4.21 -15.23 13.44
C ILE A 116 -4.31 -13.91 12.65
N LEU A 117 -4.51 -13.96 11.33
CA LEU A 117 -4.63 -12.78 10.46
C LEU A 117 -5.77 -11.85 10.90
N ARG A 118 -6.91 -12.43 11.33
CA ARG A 118 -8.01 -11.68 11.95
C ARG A 118 -7.55 -10.95 13.23
N ARG A 119 -6.90 -11.65 14.16
CA ARG A 119 -6.41 -11.04 15.41
C ARG A 119 -5.33 -9.99 15.17
N LEU A 120 -4.49 -10.16 14.14
CA LEU A 120 -3.53 -9.16 13.68
C LEU A 120 -4.23 -7.92 13.08
N ALA A 121 -5.32 -8.09 12.33
CA ALA A 121 -6.16 -6.99 11.83
C ALA A 121 -6.85 -6.23 12.97
N GLU A 122 -7.45 -6.93 13.94
CA GLU A 122 -8.03 -6.34 15.16
C GLU A 122 -6.96 -5.59 15.97
N HIS A 123 -5.76 -6.16 16.12
CA HIS A 123 -4.60 -5.50 16.73
C HIS A 123 -4.17 -4.25 15.96
N PHE A 124 -4.21 -4.25 14.63
CA PHE A 124 -3.83 -3.12 13.80
C PHE A 124 -4.88 -2.00 13.83
N ALA A 125 -6.17 -2.35 13.81
CA ALA A 125 -7.29 -1.43 13.93
C ALA A 125 -7.25 -0.68 15.28
N ALA A 126 -7.17 -1.41 16.40
CA ALA A 126 -7.09 -0.80 17.73
C ALA A 126 -5.87 0.12 17.88
N ALA A 127 -4.69 -0.30 17.39
CA ALA A 127 -3.50 0.53 17.43
C ALA A 127 -3.62 1.78 16.54
N SER A 128 -4.29 1.66 15.39
CA SER A 128 -4.49 2.78 14.45
C SER A 128 -5.45 3.84 14.97
N CYS A 129 -6.58 3.43 15.56
CA CYS A 129 -7.56 4.34 16.17
C CYS A 129 -7.04 5.02 17.45
N MET A 130 -5.87 4.62 17.98
CA MET A 130 -5.18 5.28 19.08
C MET A 130 -4.22 6.39 18.63
N LEU A 131 -4.06 6.62 17.32
CA LEU A 131 -3.09 7.53 16.71
C LEU A 131 -3.77 8.61 15.84
N ALA A 132 -3.05 9.70 15.57
CA ALA A 132 -3.53 10.79 14.73
C ALA A 132 -3.52 10.43 13.23
N ASN A 133 -4.70 10.37 12.63
CA ASN A 133 -4.88 10.18 11.19
C ASN A 133 -4.18 11.29 10.39
N ASN A 134 -3.45 10.91 9.35
CA ASN A 134 -2.77 11.82 8.44
C ASN A 134 -2.50 11.09 7.12
N LYS A 135 -2.36 11.83 6.02
CA LYS A 135 -2.28 11.31 4.65
C LYS A 135 -1.24 10.18 4.48
N GLY A 136 -0.05 10.28 5.07
CA GLY A 136 0.96 9.23 4.98
C GLY A 136 0.72 8.04 5.91
N PHE A 137 0.12 8.24 7.09
CA PHE A 137 -0.24 7.11 7.97
C PHE A 137 -1.43 6.32 7.39
N ASP A 138 -2.32 7.01 6.68
CA ASP A 138 -3.38 6.37 5.90
C ASP A 138 -2.82 5.43 4.82
N ALA A 139 -1.64 5.73 4.25
CA ALA A 139 -0.89 4.81 3.37
C ALA A 139 -0.54 3.49 4.08
N THR A 140 0.07 3.57 5.26
CA THR A 140 0.38 2.40 6.08
C THR A 140 -0.90 1.62 6.41
N LYS A 141 -1.99 2.29 6.76
CA LYS A 141 -3.26 1.62 7.09
C LYS A 141 -3.82 0.83 5.90
N ILE A 142 -4.08 1.47 4.76
CA ILE A 142 -4.72 0.78 3.63
C ILE A 142 -3.84 -0.34 3.05
N THR A 143 -2.52 -0.16 3.04
CA THR A 143 -1.58 -1.17 2.52
C THR A 143 -1.41 -2.34 3.49
N VAL A 144 -1.28 -2.12 4.80
CA VAL A 144 -1.15 -3.24 5.76
C VAL A 144 -2.44 -4.05 5.85
N PHE A 145 -3.62 -3.42 5.87
CA PHE A 145 -4.89 -4.17 5.77
C PHE A 145 -5.02 -4.89 4.42
N GLY A 146 -4.57 -4.28 3.32
CA GLY A 146 -4.56 -4.92 2.00
C GLY A 146 -3.63 -6.14 1.93
N SER A 147 -2.44 -6.09 2.55
CA SER A 147 -1.56 -7.25 2.70
C SER A 147 -2.23 -8.36 3.50
N ILE A 148 -2.87 -8.04 4.64
CA ILE A 148 -3.59 -9.03 5.45
C ILE A 148 -4.75 -9.63 4.66
N ALA A 149 -5.50 -8.83 3.89
CA ALA A 149 -6.62 -9.30 3.06
C ALA A 149 -6.16 -10.17 1.89
N ALA A 150 -5.07 -9.82 1.20
CA ALA A 150 -4.48 -10.62 0.12
C ALA A 150 -3.98 -11.98 0.63
N ILE A 151 -3.27 -11.99 1.77
CA ILE A 151 -2.82 -13.23 2.43
C ILE A 151 -4.04 -14.08 2.86
N ALA A 152 -5.07 -13.46 3.44
CA ALA A 152 -6.27 -14.17 3.89
C ALA A 152 -7.08 -14.78 2.73
N ASP A 153 -7.31 -14.04 1.64
CA ASP A 153 -7.99 -14.56 0.45
C ASP A 153 -7.17 -15.69 -0.21
N ARG A 154 -5.83 -15.56 -0.30
CA ARG A 154 -4.96 -16.63 -0.80
C ARG A 154 -5.03 -17.89 0.08
N VAL A 155 -4.97 -17.75 1.40
CA VAL A 155 -5.10 -18.88 2.35
C VAL A 155 -6.49 -19.52 2.25
N ALA A 156 -7.57 -18.73 2.15
CA ALA A 156 -8.94 -19.24 2.04
C ALA A 156 -9.20 -19.99 0.72
N ARG A 157 -8.57 -19.57 -0.40
CA ARG A 157 -8.66 -20.22 -1.72
C ARG A 157 -7.73 -21.43 -1.89
N THR A 158 -6.65 -21.54 -1.12
CA THR A 158 -5.65 -22.61 -1.27
C THR A 158 -6.26 -23.98 -1.07
N THR A 159 -6.06 -24.88 -2.04
CA THR A 159 -6.55 -26.26 -1.92
C THR A 159 -5.69 -27.06 -0.93
N VAL A 160 -6.35 -27.55 0.12
CA VAL A 160 -5.76 -28.27 1.26
C VAL A 160 -5.28 -29.67 0.87
N ARG A 161 -4.13 -30.09 1.39
CA ARG A 161 -3.63 -31.47 1.29
C ARG A 161 -4.48 -32.41 2.13
N ARG A 162 -5.06 -33.42 1.47
CA ARG A 162 -5.72 -34.56 2.15
C ARG A 162 -4.75 -35.23 3.13
N SER A 163 -5.17 -35.38 4.39
CA SER A 163 -4.44 -36.16 5.38
C SER A 163 -4.26 -37.61 4.91
N ARG A 164 -3.07 -38.18 5.11
CA ARG A 164 -2.83 -39.62 4.87
C ARG A 164 -3.02 -40.46 6.12
N ASP A 165 -2.94 -39.84 7.29
CA ASP A 165 -2.68 -40.55 8.55
C ASP A 165 -3.96 -40.88 9.33
N THR A 166 -5.09 -40.25 8.97
CA THR A 166 -6.40 -40.43 9.63
C THR A 166 -7.39 -41.28 8.84
N GLY A 167 -7.10 -41.62 7.58
CA GLY A 167 -7.99 -42.39 6.69
C GLY A 167 -9.29 -41.69 6.26
N ALA A 168 -9.65 -40.57 6.90
CA ALA A 168 -10.79 -39.74 6.54
C ALA A 168 -10.45 -38.79 5.39
N GLU A 169 -11.36 -38.68 4.41
CA GLU A 169 -11.22 -37.70 3.32
C GLU A 169 -11.52 -36.27 3.81
N GLU A 170 -10.54 -35.63 4.44
CA GLU A 170 -10.55 -34.17 4.63
C GLU A 170 -10.41 -33.47 3.27
N GLY A 171 -11.56 -33.24 2.63
CA GLY A 171 -11.70 -32.34 1.48
C GLY A 171 -11.60 -30.86 1.87
N PRO A 172 -11.54 -29.95 0.89
CA PRO A 172 -11.46 -28.52 1.13
C PRO A 172 -12.69 -27.97 1.87
N SER A 173 -12.51 -26.82 2.53
CA SER A 173 -13.58 -26.17 3.26
C SER A 173 -14.72 -25.74 2.32
N ALA A 174 -15.96 -25.70 2.82
CA ALA A 174 -17.09 -25.21 2.04
C ALA A 174 -16.89 -23.75 1.57
N LEU A 175 -16.12 -22.95 2.34
CA LEU A 175 -15.71 -21.62 1.96
C LEU A 175 -14.76 -21.64 0.75
N THR A 176 -13.70 -22.46 0.80
CA THR A 176 -12.72 -22.61 -0.29
C THR A 176 -13.42 -23.00 -1.60
N GLU A 177 -14.33 -23.97 -1.56
CA GLU A 177 -15.06 -24.42 -2.75
C GLU A 177 -16.08 -23.39 -3.27
N ALA A 178 -16.69 -22.59 -2.39
CA ALA A 178 -17.60 -21.51 -2.79
C ALA A 178 -16.84 -20.31 -3.39
N LEU A 179 -15.71 -19.92 -2.81
CA LEU A 179 -14.83 -18.86 -3.34
C LEU A 179 -14.27 -19.22 -4.72
N ASN A 180 -13.87 -20.48 -4.91
CA ASN A 180 -13.30 -21.00 -6.16
C ASN A 180 -14.36 -21.52 -7.16
N GLY A 181 -15.65 -21.47 -6.82
CA GLY A 181 -16.76 -21.91 -7.67
C GLY A 181 -16.94 -23.43 -7.80
N THR A 182 -16.01 -24.25 -7.30
CA THR A 182 -16.08 -25.72 -7.39
C THR A 182 -17.32 -26.31 -6.71
N LEU A 183 -17.95 -25.58 -5.80
CA LEU A 183 -19.26 -25.91 -5.20
C LEU A 183 -20.46 -25.60 -6.14
N GLY A 184 -20.37 -25.99 -7.41
CA GLY A 184 -21.47 -25.95 -8.38
C GLY A 184 -21.95 -24.55 -8.78
N GLY A 185 -21.10 -23.52 -8.74
CA GLY A 185 -21.47 -22.14 -9.06
C GLY A 185 -20.30 -21.33 -9.62
N ARG A 186 -20.50 -20.04 -9.86
CA ARG A 186 -19.39 -19.17 -10.31
C ARG A 186 -18.50 -18.75 -9.13
N PRO A 187 -17.18 -18.72 -9.31
CA PRO A 187 -16.24 -18.18 -8.31
C PRO A 187 -16.57 -16.72 -7.99
N VAL A 188 -16.05 -16.23 -6.86
CA VAL A 188 -16.19 -14.84 -6.41
C VAL A 188 -14.90 -14.26 -5.85
N ALA A 189 -14.73 -12.95 -5.95
CA ALA A 189 -13.50 -12.24 -5.57
C ALA A 189 -13.78 -10.94 -4.80
N ILE A 190 -12.74 -10.36 -4.19
CA ILE A 190 -12.78 -9.01 -3.62
C ILE A 190 -12.34 -8.02 -4.72
N ASP A 191 -13.09 -6.94 -4.98
CA ASP A 191 -12.67 -5.94 -5.96
C ASP A 191 -11.57 -5.01 -5.36
N PRO A 192 -10.35 -4.95 -5.94
CA PRO A 192 -9.31 -4.02 -5.51
C PRO A 192 -9.51 -2.59 -6.02
N ASN A 193 -10.54 -2.28 -6.82
CA ASN A 193 -10.72 -0.99 -7.49
C ASN A 193 -10.63 0.22 -6.53
N THR A 194 -11.23 0.13 -5.34
CA THR A 194 -11.18 1.22 -4.36
C THR A 194 -9.80 1.37 -3.73
N PHE A 195 -9.05 0.28 -3.54
CA PHE A 195 -7.64 0.32 -3.10
C PHE A 195 -6.73 0.94 -4.16
N LEU A 196 -6.94 0.58 -5.43
CA LEU A 196 -6.25 1.17 -6.57
C LEU A 196 -6.42 2.70 -6.56
N VAL A 197 -7.67 3.20 -6.51
CA VAL A 197 -7.99 4.63 -6.49
C VAL A 197 -7.43 5.34 -5.25
N GLN A 198 -7.69 4.86 -4.02
CA GLN A 198 -7.19 5.55 -2.83
C GLN A 198 -5.65 5.59 -2.79
N SER A 199 -4.97 4.54 -3.27
CA SER A 199 -3.51 4.47 -3.25
C SER A 199 -2.81 5.28 -4.35
N GLU A 200 -3.52 5.93 -5.28
CA GLU A 200 -2.88 6.82 -6.28
C GLU A 200 -2.31 8.10 -5.64
N THR A 201 -3.05 8.71 -4.71
CA THR A 201 -2.78 10.06 -4.17
C THR A 201 -2.33 10.07 -2.71
N ILE A 202 -2.14 8.90 -2.10
CA ILE A 202 -1.79 8.72 -0.69
C ILE A 202 -0.28 8.56 -0.53
N GLU A 203 0.33 9.28 0.42
CA GLU A 203 1.78 9.50 0.48
C GLU A 203 2.56 8.31 1.06
N THR A 204 3.30 7.60 0.21
CA THR A 204 4.11 6.44 0.62
C THR A 204 5.44 6.89 1.23
N ALA A 205 5.42 7.14 2.55
CA ALA A 205 6.59 7.57 3.31
C ALA A 205 7.68 6.48 3.45
N ALA A 206 7.32 5.20 3.38
CA ALA A 206 8.27 4.09 3.32
C ALA A 206 8.18 3.48 1.91
N PRO A 207 9.29 3.39 1.14
CA PRO A 207 9.26 2.83 -0.21
C PRO A 207 8.84 1.35 -0.23
N GLU A 208 9.00 0.64 0.89
CA GLU A 208 8.48 -0.71 1.12
C GLU A 208 6.96 -0.80 0.91
N LEU A 209 6.20 0.27 1.22
CA LEU A 209 4.75 0.31 1.02
C LEU A 209 4.35 0.32 -0.46
N ASN A 210 5.22 0.76 -1.37
CA ASN A 210 4.97 0.69 -2.82
C ASN A 210 5.13 -0.71 -3.38
N LEU A 211 6.13 -1.46 -2.91
CA LEU A 211 6.27 -2.88 -3.26
C LEU A 211 5.09 -3.69 -2.70
N ALA A 212 4.68 -3.44 -1.46
CA ALA A 212 3.50 -4.08 -0.86
C ALA A 212 2.20 -3.72 -1.62
N ARG A 213 1.98 -2.44 -1.94
CA ARG A 213 0.88 -1.98 -2.83
C ARG A 213 0.89 -2.74 -4.15
N THR A 214 2.06 -2.90 -4.78
CA THR A 214 2.21 -3.62 -6.06
C THR A 214 1.79 -5.08 -5.92
N ALA A 215 2.23 -5.76 -4.86
CA ALA A 215 1.87 -7.15 -4.59
C ALA A 215 0.36 -7.34 -4.36
N ILE A 216 -0.28 -6.45 -3.57
CA ILE A 216 -1.73 -6.47 -3.31
C ILE A 216 -2.52 -6.27 -4.60
N CYS A 217 -2.16 -5.26 -5.40
CA CYS A 217 -2.82 -4.96 -6.66
C CYS A 217 -2.61 -6.06 -7.70
N ALA A 218 -1.40 -6.62 -7.79
CA ALA A 218 -1.09 -7.74 -8.67
C ALA A 218 -1.93 -8.97 -8.28
N TYR A 219 -1.91 -9.35 -7.00
CA TYR A 219 -2.65 -10.50 -6.48
C TYR A 219 -4.14 -10.45 -6.80
N PHE A 220 -4.83 -9.36 -6.46
CA PHE A 220 -6.28 -9.29 -6.71
C PHE A 220 -6.62 -9.16 -8.21
N CYS A 221 -5.75 -8.57 -9.03
CA CYS A 221 -5.90 -8.63 -10.48
C CYS A 221 -5.65 -10.04 -11.04
N GLU A 222 -4.77 -10.83 -10.44
CA GLU A 222 -4.55 -12.25 -10.77
C GLU A 222 -5.79 -13.10 -10.41
N VAL A 223 -6.37 -12.94 -9.20
CA VAL A 223 -7.65 -13.58 -8.80
C VAL A 223 -8.72 -13.32 -9.86
N LEU A 224 -8.96 -12.05 -10.21
CA LEU A 224 -9.99 -11.66 -11.18
C LEU A 224 -9.73 -12.23 -12.59
N SER A 225 -8.46 -12.33 -12.99
CA SER A 225 -8.08 -12.82 -14.32
C SER A 225 -8.18 -14.34 -14.43
N HIS A 226 -7.66 -15.07 -13.44
CA HIS A 226 -7.68 -16.54 -13.39
C HIS A 226 -9.09 -17.10 -13.31
N TYR A 227 -10.00 -16.46 -12.57
CA TYR A 227 -11.41 -16.88 -12.45
C TYR A 227 -12.35 -16.22 -13.48
N GLU A 228 -11.83 -15.47 -14.47
CA GLU A 228 -12.59 -14.69 -15.47
C GLU A 228 -13.64 -13.70 -14.89
N ILE A 229 -13.51 -13.32 -13.63
CA ILE A 229 -14.49 -12.49 -12.90
C ILE A 229 -14.47 -11.07 -13.46
N LYS A 230 -15.63 -10.63 -13.99
CA LYS A 230 -15.76 -9.30 -14.59
C LYS A 230 -16.13 -8.31 -13.50
N LYS A 231 -15.31 -7.25 -13.34
CA LYS A 231 -15.50 -6.19 -12.34
C LYS A 231 -16.92 -5.60 -12.34
N LEU A 232 -17.37 -5.14 -11.18
CA LEU A 232 -18.67 -4.47 -10.97
C LEU A 232 -19.89 -5.34 -11.35
N LYS A 233 -19.89 -6.60 -10.91
CA LYS A 233 -20.96 -7.59 -11.13
C LYS A 233 -21.38 -8.29 -9.85
N ASP A 234 -22.44 -9.10 -9.92
CA ASP A 234 -22.91 -10.06 -8.91
C ASP A 234 -21.90 -11.20 -8.58
N GLU A 235 -20.60 -10.99 -8.79
CA GLU A 235 -19.50 -11.95 -8.69
C GLU A 235 -18.41 -11.47 -7.72
N THR A 236 -18.66 -10.37 -7.00
CA THR A 236 -17.75 -9.78 -6.00
C THR A 236 -18.26 -9.90 -4.56
N LEU A 237 -17.37 -9.66 -3.59
CA LEU A 237 -17.63 -9.75 -2.16
C LEU A 237 -17.48 -8.40 -1.46
N PHE A 238 -18.52 -8.01 -0.72
CA PHE A 238 -18.51 -6.86 0.20
C PHE A 238 -18.37 -5.50 -0.50
N ASP A 239 -19.00 -5.32 -1.66
CA ASP A 239 -18.87 -4.14 -2.54
C ASP A 239 -19.72 -2.93 -2.12
N TRP A 240 -19.95 -2.77 -0.82
CA TRP A 240 -20.64 -1.61 -0.24
C TRP A 240 -20.00 -0.26 -0.58
N ASP A 241 -18.70 -0.23 -0.87
CA ASP A 241 -17.94 0.93 -1.31
C ASP A 241 -18.42 1.45 -2.68
N THR A 242 -18.78 0.55 -3.61
CA THR A 242 -19.47 0.89 -4.87
C THR A 242 -20.85 1.50 -4.62
N TYR A 243 -21.53 1.12 -3.53
CA TYR A 243 -22.86 1.62 -3.16
C TYR A 243 -22.83 2.85 -2.23
N GLY A 244 -21.72 3.61 -2.25
CA GLY A 244 -21.57 4.84 -1.46
C GLY A 244 -21.24 4.59 0.00
N TRP A 245 -20.54 3.49 0.29
CA TRP A 245 -20.23 2.98 1.64
C TRP A 245 -21.43 2.45 2.42
N MET A 246 -22.49 2.01 1.72
CA MET A 246 -23.74 1.54 2.32
C MET A 246 -23.88 0.03 2.15
N MET A 247 -23.90 -0.71 3.27
CA MET A 247 -23.84 -2.17 3.31
C MET A 247 -25.22 -2.83 3.11
N TYR A 248 -25.90 -2.53 1.99
CA TYR A 248 -27.23 -3.10 1.68
C TYR A 248 -27.17 -4.61 1.45
N VAL A 249 -27.85 -5.39 2.29
CA VAL A 249 -27.85 -6.87 2.22
C VAL A 249 -28.31 -7.33 0.83
N GLU A 250 -29.37 -6.74 0.28
CA GLU A 250 -29.93 -7.12 -1.02
C GLU A 250 -29.00 -6.89 -2.22
N ARG A 251 -27.93 -6.10 -2.07
CA ARG A 251 -26.96 -5.80 -3.14
C ARG A 251 -25.76 -6.77 -3.16
N GLU A 252 -25.49 -7.45 -2.06
CA GLU A 252 -24.31 -8.31 -1.87
C GLU A 252 -24.49 -9.70 -2.53
N LYS A 253 -24.66 -9.71 -3.86
CA LYS A 253 -25.09 -10.90 -4.63
C LYS A 253 -24.06 -12.02 -4.74
N GLY A 254 -22.76 -11.69 -4.74
CA GLY A 254 -21.69 -12.70 -4.66
C GLY A 254 -21.65 -13.36 -3.28
N LEU A 255 -21.83 -12.58 -2.22
CA LEU A 255 -21.92 -13.07 -0.84
C LEU A 255 -23.16 -13.94 -0.61
N GLU A 256 -24.32 -13.52 -1.12
CA GLU A 256 -25.57 -14.30 -1.10
C GLU A 256 -25.37 -15.69 -1.72
N ARG A 257 -24.60 -15.77 -2.82
CA ARG A 257 -24.27 -17.04 -3.51
C ARG A 257 -23.38 -17.93 -2.65
N VAL A 258 -22.28 -17.40 -2.10
CA VAL A 258 -21.35 -18.14 -1.22
C VAL A 258 -22.10 -18.75 -0.03
N VAL A 259 -22.91 -17.94 0.66
CA VAL A 259 -23.71 -18.37 1.81
C VAL A 259 -24.66 -19.52 1.43
N LYS A 260 -25.34 -19.40 0.28
CA LYS A 260 -26.24 -20.45 -0.24
C LYS A 260 -25.50 -21.73 -0.60
N GLN A 261 -24.33 -21.64 -1.25
CA GLN A 261 -23.51 -22.81 -1.58
C GLN A 261 -23.00 -23.53 -0.32
N MET A 262 -22.43 -22.79 0.63
CA MET A 262 -21.91 -23.36 1.89
C MET A 262 -23.01 -24.07 2.69
N CYS A 263 -24.19 -23.48 2.78
CA CYS A 263 -25.34 -24.10 3.44
C CYS A 263 -25.84 -25.33 2.68
N ALA A 264 -25.96 -25.27 1.34
CA ALA A 264 -26.42 -26.38 0.51
C ALA A 264 -25.51 -27.62 0.62
N LYS A 265 -24.18 -27.45 0.70
CA LYS A 265 -23.22 -28.57 0.92
C LYS A 265 -23.51 -29.37 2.20
N HIS A 266 -24.11 -28.73 3.20
CA HIS A 266 -24.45 -29.35 4.49
C HIS A 266 -25.97 -29.58 4.66
N LEU A 267 -26.73 -29.52 3.56
CA LEU A 267 -28.19 -29.71 3.52
C LEU A 267 -28.98 -28.72 4.41
N LEU A 268 -28.50 -27.48 4.52
CA LEU A 268 -29.09 -26.41 5.33
C LEU A 268 -29.86 -25.42 4.45
N GLU A 269 -31.06 -25.06 4.88
CA GLU A 269 -31.84 -23.98 4.26
C GLU A 269 -31.33 -22.60 4.70
N THR A 270 -31.09 -21.69 3.75
CA THR A 270 -30.74 -20.28 4.05
C THR A 270 -31.95 -19.39 4.30
N GLY A 271 -33.16 -19.86 3.97
CA GLY A 271 -34.38 -19.07 3.98
C GLY A 271 -34.29 -17.78 3.13
N LYS A 272 -35.06 -16.77 3.51
CA LYS A 272 -34.94 -15.40 2.98
C LYS A 272 -33.90 -14.56 3.74
N ASP A 273 -33.62 -14.93 4.99
CA ASP A 273 -32.87 -14.14 5.97
C ASP A 273 -31.36 -14.43 5.97
N TRP A 274 -30.79 -14.80 4.82
CA TRP A 274 -29.40 -15.23 4.68
C TRP A 274 -28.37 -14.23 5.26
N GLY A 275 -28.68 -12.92 5.27
CA GLY A 275 -27.86 -11.89 5.92
C GLY A 275 -27.71 -12.09 7.44
N LYS A 276 -28.71 -12.67 8.13
CA LYS A 276 -28.61 -12.98 9.57
C LYS A 276 -27.58 -14.08 9.83
N LEU A 277 -27.42 -15.03 8.89
CA LEU A 277 -26.36 -16.07 8.94
C LEU A 277 -24.97 -15.47 8.76
N VAL A 278 -24.82 -14.46 7.90
CA VAL A 278 -23.57 -13.69 7.74
C VAL A 278 -23.24 -12.88 8.99
N ALA A 279 -24.23 -12.27 9.63
CA ALA A 279 -24.04 -11.46 10.83
C ALA A 279 -23.68 -12.34 12.06
N GLY A 280 -24.50 -13.35 12.35
CA GLY A 280 -24.25 -14.37 13.37
C GLY A 280 -24.36 -13.91 14.83
N ASN A 281 -24.96 -12.75 15.10
CA ASN A 281 -25.16 -12.21 16.47
C ASN A 281 -26.33 -12.85 17.23
N GLN A 282 -27.39 -13.27 16.55
CA GLN A 282 -28.53 -13.94 17.17
C GLN A 282 -28.21 -15.42 17.39
N SER A 283 -28.56 -15.96 18.57
CA SER A 283 -28.18 -17.33 19.00
C SER A 283 -28.59 -18.44 18.04
N GLU A 284 -29.71 -18.27 17.34
CA GLU A 284 -30.25 -19.19 16.34
C GLU A 284 -29.54 -19.03 14.98
N ASN A 285 -29.26 -17.79 14.56
CA ASN A 285 -28.63 -17.48 13.28
C ASN A 285 -27.08 -17.54 13.30
N ALA A 286 -26.48 -17.73 14.48
CA ALA A 286 -25.03 -17.89 14.67
C ALA A 286 -24.44 -19.16 14.03
N TYR A 287 -25.25 -20.05 13.47
CA TYR A 287 -24.80 -21.34 12.91
C TYR A 287 -23.66 -21.19 11.92
N LEU A 288 -23.78 -20.35 10.89
CA LEU A 288 -22.77 -20.23 9.83
C LEU A 288 -21.42 -19.76 10.38
N VAL A 289 -21.43 -18.73 11.24
CA VAL A 289 -20.23 -18.20 11.92
C VAL A 289 -19.58 -19.21 12.87
N ARG A 290 -20.36 -20.13 13.46
CA ARG A 290 -19.86 -21.20 14.35
C ARG A 290 -19.35 -22.44 13.59
N THR A 291 -19.97 -22.79 12.47
CA THR A 291 -19.63 -23.96 11.65
C THR A 291 -18.44 -23.68 10.72
N TRP A 292 -18.29 -22.44 10.26
CA TRP A 292 -17.16 -21.98 9.44
C TRP A 292 -16.52 -20.72 10.04
N PRO A 293 -15.78 -20.83 11.16
CA PRO A 293 -15.01 -19.72 11.71
C PRO A 293 -14.02 -19.11 10.69
N GLU A 294 -13.58 -19.88 9.68
CA GLU A 294 -12.82 -19.40 8.52
C GLU A 294 -13.53 -18.27 7.75
N PHE A 295 -14.86 -18.35 7.60
CA PHE A 295 -15.65 -17.30 6.94
C PHE A 295 -15.73 -16.04 7.80
N ALA A 296 -15.94 -16.19 9.11
CA ALA A 296 -16.02 -15.06 10.03
C ALA A 296 -14.69 -14.30 10.14
N ALA A 297 -13.55 -15.00 10.05
CA ALA A 297 -12.23 -14.39 9.94
C ALA A 297 -12.08 -13.59 8.64
N LEU A 298 -12.39 -14.19 7.48
CA LEU A 298 -12.28 -13.52 6.18
C LEU A 298 -13.20 -12.29 6.07
N ARG A 299 -14.47 -12.42 6.50
CA ARG A 299 -15.46 -11.33 6.60
C ARG A 299 -14.91 -10.13 7.37
N ASP A 300 -14.35 -10.37 8.55
CA ASP A 300 -13.89 -9.31 9.46
C ASP A 300 -12.61 -8.63 8.94
N ILE A 301 -11.72 -9.39 8.28
CA ILE A 301 -10.53 -8.84 7.60
C ILE A 301 -10.93 -7.93 6.42
N ILE A 302 -11.84 -8.38 5.55
CA ILE A 302 -12.32 -7.59 4.41
C ILE A 302 -13.03 -6.32 4.89
N PHE A 303 -13.82 -6.42 5.96
CA PHE A 303 -14.46 -5.26 6.58
C PHE A 303 -13.43 -4.22 7.00
N PHE A 304 -12.39 -4.59 7.76
CA PHE A 304 -11.37 -3.62 8.15
C PHE A 304 -10.68 -2.98 6.96
N TRP A 305 -10.34 -3.76 5.92
CA TRP A 305 -9.68 -3.21 4.74
C TRP A 305 -10.55 -2.17 4.02
N LYS A 306 -11.80 -2.51 3.67
CA LYS A 306 -12.72 -1.55 3.03
C LYS A 306 -13.08 -0.40 3.96
N TYR A 307 -13.33 -0.62 5.26
CA TYR A 307 -13.60 0.43 6.25
C TYR A 307 -12.47 1.47 6.32
N PHE A 308 -11.20 1.03 6.42
CA PHE A 308 -10.05 1.94 6.40
C PHE A 308 -9.76 2.57 5.03
N MET A 309 -10.53 2.27 3.98
CA MET A 309 -10.56 2.98 2.70
C MET A 309 -11.72 4.00 2.56
N CYS A 310 -12.67 4.07 3.50
CA CYS A 310 -13.83 4.98 3.43
C CYS A 310 -13.44 6.47 3.23
N THR A 311 -13.95 7.13 2.19
CA THR A 311 -13.51 8.50 1.86
C THR A 311 -14.06 9.59 2.78
N ASP A 312 -15.01 9.26 3.65
CA ASP A 312 -15.53 10.15 4.70
C ASP A 312 -14.77 9.92 6.01
N LEU A 313 -13.99 10.91 6.46
CA LEU A 313 -13.21 10.79 7.70
C LEU A 313 -14.07 10.70 8.98
N ARG A 314 -15.36 11.05 8.91
CA ARG A 314 -16.27 11.12 10.07
C ARG A 314 -16.81 9.76 10.50
N VAL A 315 -16.49 8.68 9.78
CA VAL A 315 -16.87 7.29 10.16
C VAL A 315 -15.85 6.63 11.09
N PHE A 316 -14.69 7.27 11.33
CA PHE A 316 -13.65 6.77 12.22
C PHE A 316 -13.90 7.21 13.66
N PRO A 317 -13.64 6.34 14.66
CA PRO A 317 -13.79 6.70 16.07
C PRO A 317 -12.75 7.74 16.50
N ASP A 318 -13.08 8.51 17.53
CA ASP A 318 -12.17 9.50 18.11
C ASP A 318 -10.86 8.88 18.65
N ILE A 319 -9.81 9.70 18.68
CA ILE A 319 -8.45 9.30 19.09
C ILE A 319 -8.43 9.07 20.60
N SER A 320 -8.58 7.81 21.01
CA SER A 320 -8.76 7.42 22.42
C SER A 320 -7.72 6.38 22.90
N SER A 321 -7.99 5.77 24.05
CA SER A 321 -7.26 4.63 24.61
C SER A 321 -8.04 3.32 24.38
N TRP A 322 -8.04 2.85 23.13
CA TRP A 322 -8.75 1.62 22.75
C TRP A 322 -8.06 0.35 23.25
N SER A 323 -8.84 -0.57 23.83
CA SER A 323 -8.41 -1.94 24.14
C SER A 323 -8.37 -2.81 22.87
N LEU A 324 -7.89 -4.06 22.97
CA LEU A 324 -8.02 -5.01 21.86
C LEU A 324 -9.49 -5.41 21.63
N GLN A 325 -10.21 -5.66 22.72
CA GLN A 325 -11.60 -6.10 22.72
C GLN A 325 -12.52 -5.05 22.10
N ALA A 326 -12.14 -3.77 22.19
CA ALA A 326 -12.84 -2.70 21.49
C ALA A 326 -12.82 -2.85 19.97
N ALA A 327 -11.85 -3.56 19.36
CA ALA A 327 -11.84 -3.82 17.92
C ALA A 327 -12.73 -4.99 17.48
N TYR A 328 -13.34 -5.76 18.39
CA TYR A 328 -14.12 -6.93 18.00
C TYR A 328 -15.42 -6.54 17.29
N LEU A 329 -15.53 -6.91 16.01
CA LEU A 329 -16.66 -6.55 15.16
C LEU A 329 -17.93 -7.32 15.55
N THR A 330 -18.94 -6.59 16.04
CA THR A 330 -20.29 -7.12 16.24
C THR A 330 -21.15 -6.80 15.03
N TRP A 331 -21.62 -7.82 14.31
CA TRP A 331 -22.44 -7.66 13.10
C TRP A 331 -23.92 -7.88 13.40
N ASN A 332 -24.79 -7.08 12.79
CA ASN A 332 -26.25 -7.16 12.90
C ASN A 332 -26.89 -6.93 11.51
N VAL A 333 -28.17 -7.27 11.37
CA VAL A 333 -29.01 -6.84 10.24
C VAL A 333 -30.13 -5.95 10.77
N ALA A 334 -30.26 -4.76 10.21
CA ALA A 334 -31.25 -3.74 10.58
C ALA A 334 -31.82 -3.05 9.32
N ASN A 335 -32.92 -2.32 9.42
CA ASN A 335 -33.45 -1.54 8.30
C ASN A 335 -32.72 -0.19 8.15
N GLU A 336 -32.53 0.30 6.92
CA GLU A 336 -31.84 1.59 6.67
C GLU A 336 -32.41 2.73 7.54
N SER A 337 -33.74 2.80 7.68
CA SER A 337 -34.42 3.85 8.44
C SER A 337 -34.29 3.75 9.97
N GLU A 338 -34.01 2.56 10.52
CA GLU A 338 -33.76 2.37 11.96
C GLU A 338 -32.40 2.91 12.36
N VAL A 339 -31.43 2.83 11.44
CA VAL A 339 -30.03 3.14 11.69
C VAL A 339 -29.66 4.55 11.22
N PHE A 340 -30.10 4.94 10.02
CA PHE A 340 -29.78 6.24 9.42
C PHE A 340 -30.91 7.27 9.53
N GLY A 341 -32.06 6.89 10.06
CA GLY A 341 -33.25 7.73 10.14
C GLY A 341 -34.03 7.90 8.82
N PRO A 342 -35.22 8.52 8.89
CA PRO A 342 -36.08 8.79 7.73
C PRO A 342 -35.44 9.78 6.73
N PRO A 343 -35.96 9.91 5.49
CA PRO A 343 -37.16 9.27 4.95
C PRO A 343 -36.88 8.03 4.09
N THR A 344 -35.64 7.74 3.71
CA THR A 344 -35.33 6.58 2.88
C THR A 344 -35.19 5.30 3.71
N ASN A 345 -36.04 4.33 3.40
CA ASN A 345 -35.80 2.92 3.69
C ASN A 345 -35.68 2.16 2.37
N ARG A 346 -34.45 1.83 1.94
CA ARG A 346 -34.16 1.06 0.74
C ARG A 346 -33.99 -0.44 0.99
N GLY A 347 -34.27 -0.90 2.22
CA GLY A 347 -34.19 -2.31 2.62
C GLY A 347 -33.23 -2.54 3.79
N ALA A 348 -32.90 -3.82 4.01
CA ALA A 348 -32.01 -4.26 5.07
C ALA A 348 -30.54 -3.90 4.78
N ILE A 349 -29.82 -3.50 5.82
CA ILE A 349 -28.37 -3.24 5.81
C ILE A 349 -27.67 -4.12 6.85
N PHE A 350 -26.39 -4.41 6.60
CA PHE A 350 -25.48 -4.85 7.65
C PHE A 350 -25.10 -3.66 8.53
N GLN A 351 -25.34 -3.77 9.83
CA GLN A 351 -24.85 -2.88 10.86
C GLN A 351 -23.62 -3.54 11.50
N VAL A 352 -22.48 -2.84 11.57
CA VAL A 352 -21.26 -3.38 12.18
C VAL A 352 -20.81 -2.43 13.28
N SER A 353 -20.55 -2.95 14.48
CA SER A 353 -20.26 -2.15 15.67
C SER A 353 -18.92 -2.56 16.30
N ALA A 354 -18.07 -1.57 16.55
CA ALA A 354 -16.82 -1.70 17.31
C ALA A 354 -16.35 -0.30 17.80
N PHE A 355 -15.32 -0.27 18.63
CA PHE A 355 -14.83 0.90 19.37
C PHE A 355 -15.94 1.68 20.11
N GLY A 356 -16.99 1.00 20.57
CA GLY A 356 -18.14 1.63 21.23
C GLY A 356 -19.07 2.42 20.29
N HIS A 357 -18.82 2.38 18.97
CA HIS A 357 -19.62 3.02 17.94
C HIS A 357 -20.24 1.99 16.99
N ASP A 358 -21.33 2.38 16.34
CA ASP A 358 -21.82 1.71 15.14
C ASP A 358 -20.98 2.24 13.94
N HIS A 359 -20.06 1.44 13.43
CA HIS A 359 -19.20 1.83 12.30
C HIS A 359 -19.99 1.93 11.01
N VAL A 360 -19.66 2.95 10.21
CA VAL A 360 -20.44 3.50 9.09
C VAL A 360 -21.62 4.40 9.53
N LEU A 361 -22.05 4.36 10.81
CA LEU A 361 -23.44 4.67 11.15
C LEU A 361 -23.68 5.81 12.17
N LYS A 362 -22.64 6.41 12.78
CA LYS A 362 -22.81 7.56 13.69
C LYS A 362 -21.83 8.70 13.42
N THR A 363 -22.31 9.71 12.70
CA THR A 363 -21.80 11.08 12.76
C THR A 363 -22.67 11.92 13.71
N ASN A 364 -22.20 13.08 14.17
CA ASN A 364 -23.00 14.01 14.99
C ASN A 364 -23.95 14.89 14.16
N GLU A 365 -24.32 14.48 12.95
CA GLU A 365 -25.20 15.22 12.04
C GLU A 365 -26.58 14.58 11.91
N PRO A 366 -27.66 15.35 11.63
CA PRO A 366 -29.03 14.82 11.48
C PRO A 366 -29.26 13.92 10.25
N ASN A 367 -28.19 13.55 9.53
CA ASN A 367 -28.20 12.57 8.44
C ASN A 367 -26.94 11.70 8.58
N TYR A 368 -27.08 10.56 9.25
CA TYR A 368 -25.97 9.70 9.66
C TYR A 368 -25.25 8.96 8.51
N ARG A 369 -25.68 9.15 7.26
CA ARG A 369 -25.15 8.45 6.07
C ARG A 369 -23.75 8.97 5.71
N PRO A 370 -22.81 8.11 5.27
CA PRO A 370 -21.51 8.53 4.76
C PRO A 370 -21.63 9.54 3.62
N LYS A 371 -20.75 10.53 3.59
CA LYS A 371 -20.65 11.56 2.55
C LYS A 371 -19.33 11.39 1.79
N PRO A 372 -19.25 10.48 0.80
CA PRO A 372 -18.02 10.23 0.06
C PRO A 372 -17.55 11.48 -0.69
N SER A 373 -16.22 11.64 -0.78
CA SER A 373 -15.59 12.75 -1.50
C SER A 373 -15.98 12.76 -2.98
N ALA A 374 -16.39 13.94 -3.49
CA ALA A 374 -16.74 14.14 -4.89
C ALA A 374 -15.56 13.94 -5.88
N SER A 375 -14.32 13.90 -5.39
CA SER A 375 -13.14 13.56 -6.20
C SER A 375 -12.87 12.05 -6.30
N GLY A 376 -13.66 11.21 -5.63
CA GLY A 376 -13.40 9.78 -5.44
C GLY A 376 -12.26 9.46 -4.44
N HIS A 377 -11.45 10.44 -4.05
CA HIS A 377 -10.29 10.26 -3.18
C HIS A 377 -10.54 10.88 -1.80
N ARG A 378 -10.15 10.20 -0.72
CA ARG A 378 -10.11 10.75 0.66
C ARG A 378 -9.23 11.99 0.73
N TYR A 379 -8.06 11.93 0.08
CA TYR A 379 -7.11 13.04 -0.01
C TYR A 379 -6.84 13.35 -1.49
N PRO A 380 -7.45 14.41 -2.06
CA PRO A 380 -7.10 14.89 -3.39
C PRO A 380 -5.61 15.26 -3.47
N SER A 381 -4.95 14.82 -4.54
CA SER A 381 -3.53 15.12 -4.80
C SER A 381 -3.22 16.61 -4.66
N ALA A 382 -2.05 16.95 -4.12
CA ALA A 382 -1.54 18.32 -4.23
C ALA A 382 -0.86 18.56 -5.59
N ALA A 383 -0.47 17.51 -6.32
CA ALA A 383 0.12 17.62 -7.66
C ALA A 383 -0.93 17.74 -8.79
N LEU A 384 -2.18 18.09 -8.46
CA LEU A 384 -3.27 18.28 -9.43
C LEU A 384 -3.47 19.77 -9.75
N ALA A 385 -3.12 20.19 -10.98
CA ALA A 385 -3.24 21.59 -11.43
C ALA A 385 -4.65 22.20 -11.20
N SER A 386 -5.71 21.42 -11.48
CA SER A 386 -7.11 21.80 -11.26
C SER A 386 -7.44 22.31 -9.84
N LYS A 387 -6.62 21.98 -8.83
CA LYS A 387 -6.80 22.41 -7.44
C LYS A 387 -6.52 23.91 -7.24
N TYR A 388 -5.75 24.52 -8.13
CA TYR A 388 -5.26 25.90 -8.01
C TYR A 388 -5.88 26.87 -9.02
N THR A 389 -6.69 26.35 -9.95
CA THR A 389 -7.33 27.09 -11.06
C THR A 389 -8.82 27.38 -10.82
N GLY A 390 -9.22 27.39 -9.55
CA GLY A 390 -10.57 27.78 -9.10
C GLY A 390 -11.66 26.79 -9.51
N ARG A 391 -12.41 27.13 -10.57
CA ARG A 391 -13.46 26.26 -11.15
C ARG A 391 -13.07 25.64 -12.49
N ALA A 392 -11.92 26.02 -13.06
CA ALA A 392 -11.46 25.49 -14.34
C ALA A 392 -10.81 24.12 -14.13
N VAL A 393 -11.35 23.09 -14.79
CA VAL A 393 -10.77 21.74 -14.81
C VAL A 393 -9.66 21.70 -15.85
N VAL A 394 -8.43 21.57 -15.38
CA VAL A 394 -7.21 21.46 -16.18
C VAL A 394 -6.77 20.00 -16.28
N ARG A 395 -6.56 19.53 -17.51
CA ARG A 395 -6.07 18.19 -17.86
C ARG A 395 -4.80 18.26 -18.70
N THR A 396 -4.70 19.19 -19.65
CA THR A 396 -3.53 19.43 -20.51
C THR A 396 -2.92 20.81 -20.27
N GLU A 397 -1.77 21.07 -20.89
CA GLU A 397 -1.16 22.40 -20.95
C GLU A 397 -2.05 23.40 -21.71
N ASP A 398 -2.74 22.98 -22.78
CA ASP A 398 -3.67 23.84 -23.52
C ASP A 398 -4.79 24.39 -22.62
N ASP A 399 -5.31 23.59 -21.69
CA ASP A 399 -6.33 24.03 -20.72
C ASP A 399 -5.83 25.19 -19.82
N LEU A 400 -4.52 25.29 -19.58
CA LEU A 400 -3.90 26.39 -18.82
C LEU A 400 -3.79 27.67 -19.64
N LEU A 401 -3.45 27.56 -20.93
CA LEU A 401 -3.28 28.70 -21.83
C LEU A 401 -4.58 29.51 -22.03
N TYR A 402 -5.75 28.89 -21.81
CA TYR A 402 -7.05 29.56 -21.84
C TYR A 402 -7.47 30.21 -20.50
N LEU A 403 -6.66 30.12 -19.43
CA LEU A 403 -6.97 30.73 -18.14
C LEU A 403 -6.69 32.23 -18.13
N ARG A 404 -7.69 33.02 -17.73
CA ARG A 404 -7.59 34.49 -17.64
C ARG A 404 -6.74 35.01 -16.47
N SER A 405 -6.38 34.13 -15.52
CA SER A 405 -5.69 34.49 -14.29
C SER A 405 -5.05 33.25 -13.67
N LEU A 406 -3.77 33.34 -13.30
CA LEU A 406 -3.02 32.28 -12.64
C LEU A 406 -2.82 32.58 -11.15
N PRO A 407 -2.70 31.56 -10.28
CA PRO A 407 -2.43 31.74 -8.85
C PRO A 407 -1.00 32.27 -8.60
N THR A 408 -0.85 33.25 -7.70
CA THR A 408 0.47 33.82 -7.33
C THR A 408 1.21 33.05 -6.24
N PHE A 409 0.52 32.08 -5.59
CA PHE A 409 1.03 31.27 -4.48
C PHE A 409 1.64 32.11 -3.34
N GLU A 410 0.80 32.87 -2.63
CA GLU A 410 1.25 33.78 -1.54
C GLU A 410 2.29 34.82 -2.05
N ASP A 411 2.10 35.25 -3.30
CA ASP A 411 3.00 36.13 -4.08
C ASP A 411 4.46 35.63 -4.16
N ARG A 412 4.69 34.33 -3.97
CA ARG A 412 5.99 33.68 -4.09
C ARG A 412 6.40 33.36 -5.53
N LEU A 413 5.45 33.30 -6.47
CA LEU A 413 5.72 33.00 -7.89
C LEU A 413 5.22 34.13 -8.80
N ARG A 414 6.05 34.46 -9.80
CA ARG A 414 5.67 35.35 -10.91
C ARG A 414 4.64 34.62 -11.79
N PRO A 415 3.79 35.32 -12.56
CA PRO A 415 2.80 34.65 -13.44
C PRO A 415 3.41 33.58 -14.35
N SER A 416 4.56 33.83 -14.96
CA SER A 416 5.29 32.86 -15.79
C SER A 416 5.90 31.68 -15.02
N ASP A 417 6.26 31.88 -13.75
CA ASP A 417 6.71 30.78 -12.88
C ASP A 417 5.54 29.90 -12.43
N ALA A 418 4.37 30.50 -12.19
CA ALA A 418 3.14 29.80 -11.86
C ALA A 418 2.57 29.02 -13.07
N GLU A 419 2.64 29.60 -14.27
CA GLU A 419 2.29 28.96 -15.54
C GLU A 419 3.14 27.70 -15.75
N ALA A 420 4.47 27.84 -15.75
CA ALA A 420 5.39 26.72 -15.93
C ALA A 420 5.20 25.63 -14.86
N LEU A 421 5.00 26.00 -13.59
CA LEU A 421 4.71 25.04 -12.53
C LEU A 421 3.42 24.24 -12.80
N LEU A 422 2.35 24.90 -13.24
CA LEU A 422 1.08 24.23 -13.55
C LEU A 422 1.20 23.34 -14.79
N SER A 423 1.91 23.78 -15.84
CA SER A 423 2.21 22.94 -17.01
C SER A 423 2.97 21.68 -16.62
N PHE A 424 3.99 21.79 -15.76
CA PHE A 424 4.74 20.62 -15.25
C PHE A 424 3.83 19.64 -14.48
N LEU A 425 2.77 20.11 -13.81
CA LEU A 425 1.79 19.23 -13.19
C LEU A 425 0.91 18.48 -14.22
N THR A 426 0.70 19.00 -15.43
CA THR A 426 -0.11 18.33 -16.47
C THR A 426 0.61 17.20 -17.24
N VAL A 427 1.88 16.92 -16.95
CA VAL A 427 2.68 15.87 -17.63
C VAL A 427 3.13 14.74 -16.67
N PRO A 428 2.24 13.80 -16.27
CA PRO A 428 2.46 12.91 -15.11
C PRO A 428 3.77 12.12 -15.07
N TYR A 429 4.30 11.69 -16.22
CA TYR A 429 5.51 10.86 -16.29
C TYR A 429 6.80 11.65 -16.03
N ILE A 430 6.95 12.82 -16.66
CA ILE A 430 8.15 13.68 -16.52
C ILE A 430 8.00 14.76 -15.42
N ARG A 431 6.86 14.80 -14.73
CA ARG A 431 6.53 15.73 -13.64
C ARG A 431 7.64 15.80 -12.58
N MET A 432 8.16 14.66 -12.13
CA MET A 432 9.13 14.62 -11.02
C MET A 432 10.44 15.36 -11.32
N PRO A 433 11.22 15.04 -12.38
CA PRO A 433 12.43 15.77 -12.70
C PRO A 433 12.19 17.25 -13.04
N LEU A 434 11.07 17.60 -13.69
CA LEU A 434 10.72 19.01 -13.98
C LEU A 434 10.49 19.82 -12.70
N MET A 435 9.64 19.32 -11.80
CA MET A 435 9.29 20.00 -10.54
C MET A 435 10.47 20.07 -9.57
N LEU A 436 11.30 19.02 -9.48
CA LEU A 436 12.55 19.08 -8.72
C LEU A 436 13.50 20.12 -9.32
N SER A 437 13.69 20.12 -10.65
CA SER A 437 14.54 21.09 -11.34
C SER A 437 14.12 22.53 -11.05
N PHE A 438 12.82 22.83 -11.15
CA PHE A 438 12.24 24.15 -10.87
C PHE A 438 12.68 24.73 -9.52
N PHE A 439 12.54 23.96 -8.43
CA PHE A 439 12.90 24.42 -7.08
C PHE A 439 14.41 24.36 -6.76
N THR A 440 15.24 23.73 -7.60
CA THR A 440 16.72 23.66 -7.41
C THR A 440 17.49 24.86 -7.97
N SER A 441 16.81 25.98 -8.23
CA SER A 441 17.43 27.27 -8.54
C SER A 441 17.60 28.13 -7.28
N ALA A 442 18.64 28.96 -7.24
CA ALA A 442 19.01 29.74 -6.06
C ALA A 442 17.91 30.74 -5.63
N ASP A 443 17.11 31.24 -6.57
CA ASP A 443 15.97 32.11 -6.27
C ASP A 443 14.78 31.28 -5.77
N ARG A 444 14.35 30.24 -6.53
CA ARG A 444 13.09 29.53 -6.28
C ARG A 444 13.10 28.59 -5.09
N VAL A 445 14.25 28.26 -4.50
CA VAL A 445 14.28 27.59 -3.18
C VAL A 445 13.55 28.42 -2.11
N ASN A 446 13.56 29.76 -2.24
CA ASN A 446 12.84 30.69 -1.34
C ASN A 446 11.32 30.73 -1.58
N CYS A 447 10.80 30.01 -2.58
CA CYS A 447 9.37 29.79 -2.75
C CYS A 447 8.86 28.67 -1.81
N LEU A 448 9.73 27.77 -1.36
CA LEU A 448 9.38 26.65 -0.45
C LEU A 448 9.13 27.07 1.01
N PHE A 449 9.06 28.38 1.30
CA PHE A 449 8.42 28.87 2.53
C PHE A 449 6.89 28.72 2.49
N SER A 450 6.28 28.71 1.29
CA SER A 450 4.84 28.44 1.14
C SER A 450 4.55 26.96 1.41
N ASP A 451 3.63 26.69 2.34
CA ASP A 451 3.11 25.35 2.60
C ASP A 451 2.44 24.74 1.37
N THR A 452 1.80 25.58 0.55
CA THR A 452 1.18 25.17 -0.71
C THR A 452 2.23 24.60 -1.66
N LEU A 453 3.36 25.29 -1.86
CA LEU A 453 4.43 24.86 -2.75
C LEU A 453 5.21 23.66 -2.19
N ARG A 454 5.42 23.59 -0.86
CA ARG A 454 5.96 22.39 -0.19
C ARG A 454 5.05 21.17 -0.40
N ALA A 455 3.74 21.32 -0.23
CA ALA A 455 2.77 20.24 -0.42
C ALA A 455 2.71 19.74 -1.86
N ILE A 456 2.81 20.63 -2.86
CA ILE A 456 2.91 20.25 -4.28
C ILE A 456 4.15 19.39 -4.50
N LEU A 457 5.35 19.84 -4.11
CA LEU A 457 6.58 19.07 -4.34
C LEU A 457 6.61 17.76 -3.53
N HIS A 458 6.03 17.74 -2.32
CA HIS A 458 5.85 16.53 -1.51
C HIS A 458 5.00 15.48 -2.25
N ALA A 459 3.86 15.90 -2.80
CA ALA A 459 2.98 15.05 -3.59
C ALA A 459 3.67 14.53 -4.86
N VAL A 460 4.37 15.39 -5.60
CA VAL A 460 5.10 15.02 -6.83
C VAL A 460 6.14 13.93 -6.59
N VAL A 461 6.79 13.90 -5.42
CA VAL A 461 7.86 12.93 -5.11
C VAL A 461 7.34 11.67 -4.41
N LEU A 462 6.24 11.75 -3.64
CA LEU A 462 5.82 10.71 -2.69
C LEU A 462 4.41 10.14 -2.88
N GLU A 463 3.61 10.66 -3.84
CA GLU A 463 2.39 9.98 -4.28
C GLU A 463 2.74 8.90 -5.32
N PRO A 464 2.26 7.65 -5.19
CA PRO A 464 2.57 6.58 -6.14
C PRO A 464 2.05 6.84 -7.56
N GLY A 465 0.94 7.57 -7.68
CA GLY A 465 0.20 7.75 -8.93
C GLY A 465 -0.52 6.47 -9.39
N LYS A 466 -1.04 6.52 -10.61
CA LYS A 466 -1.78 5.40 -11.23
C LYS A 466 -0.97 4.11 -11.22
N PHE A 467 -1.64 3.00 -10.90
CA PHE A 467 -1.07 1.66 -10.96
C PHE A 467 -1.17 1.08 -12.37
N LEU A 468 -0.06 0.58 -12.92
CA LEU A 468 -0.03 -0.16 -14.19
C LEU A 468 -0.32 -1.64 -13.94
N MET A 469 -1.33 -2.20 -14.62
CA MET A 469 -1.76 -3.59 -14.43
C MET A 469 -0.70 -4.60 -14.94
N PRO A 470 -0.48 -5.75 -14.28
CA PRO A 470 0.56 -6.73 -14.65
C PRO A 470 0.60 -7.11 -16.13
N GLY A 471 -0.55 -7.46 -16.72
CA GLY A 471 -0.67 -7.80 -18.14
C GLY A 471 -0.35 -6.67 -19.12
N ARG A 472 -0.09 -5.44 -18.65
CA ARG A 472 0.32 -4.27 -19.44
C ARG A 472 1.68 -3.72 -19.05
N TRP A 473 2.48 -4.44 -18.25
CA TRP A 473 3.83 -3.98 -17.87
C TRP A 473 4.81 -3.91 -19.05
N GLN A 474 4.57 -4.69 -20.11
CA GLN A 474 5.37 -4.69 -21.34
C GLN A 474 4.93 -3.60 -22.34
N ASP A 475 3.69 -3.13 -22.27
CA ASP A 475 3.13 -2.14 -23.18
C ASP A 475 3.88 -0.80 -23.11
N CYS A 476 3.98 -0.10 -24.25
CA CYS A 476 4.40 1.30 -24.31
C CYS A 476 3.38 2.13 -25.14
N PRO A 477 3.11 3.40 -24.76
CA PRO A 477 2.28 4.28 -25.57
C PRO A 477 2.98 4.54 -26.90
N GLN A 478 2.25 4.53 -28.01
CA GLN A 478 2.82 4.67 -29.34
C GLN A 478 3.05 6.14 -29.70
N MET A 479 2.31 7.06 -29.07
CA MET A 479 2.48 8.51 -29.22
C MET A 479 2.52 9.23 -27.87
N VAL A 480 3.21 10.38 -27.86
CA VAL A 480 3.25 11.32 -26.75
C VAL A 480 2.98 12.73 -27.32
N PRO A 481 1.90 13.43 -26.93
CA PRO A 481 0.83 13.00 -26.01
C PRO A 481 0.10 11.74 -26.46
N ALA A 482 -0.45 10.98 -25.49
CA ALA A 482 -1.23 9.78 -25.74
C ALA A 482 -2.55 10.13 -26.45
N ALA A 483 -2.92 9.42 -27.52
CA ALA A 483 -4.08 9.74 -28.34
C ALA A 483 -5.40 9.16 -27.79
N SER A 484 -5.33 8.28 -26.79
CA SER A 484 -6.51 7.66 -26.17
C SER A 484 -6.35 7.50 -24.65
N ALA A 485 -7.46 7.34 -23.95
CA ALA A 485 -7.45 7.02 -22.52
C ALA A 485 -6.69 5.71 -22.21
N ALA A 486 -6.80 4.70 -23.09
CA ALA A 486 -6.12 3.41 -22.96
C ALA A 486 -4.61 3.48 -23.20
N GLU A 487 -4.12 4.48 -23.94
CA GLU A 487 -2.68 4.83 -24.00
C GLU A 487 -2.25 5.68 -22.80
N ALA A 488 -3.11 6.61 -22.33
CA ALA A 488 -2.81 7.43 -21.15
C ALA A 488 -2.66 6.58 -19.87
N GLU A 489 -3.35 5.43 -19.79
CA GLU A 489 -3.11 4.40 -18.77
C GLU A 489 -1.69 3.82 -18.81
N LEU A 490 -1.01 3.78 -19.96
CA LEU A 490 0.36 3.28 -20.06
C LEU A 490 1.40 4.22 -19.44
N LEU A 491 1.01 5.46 -19.11
CA LEU A 491 1.81 6.40 -18.33
C LEU A 491 1.73 6.13 -16.81
N ALA A 492 0.92 5.16 -16.38
CA ALA A 492 0.93 4.62 -15.03
C ALA A 492 2.23 3.87 -14.70
N THR A 493 2.45 3.55 -13.42
CA THR A 493 3.65 2.83 -12.96
C THR A 493 3.25 1.64 -12.08
N PRO A 494 3.99 0.52 -12.11
CA PRO A 494 3.76 -0.59 -11.17
C PRO A 494 4.17 -0.20 -9.74
N PHE A 495 5.45 0.16 -9.56
CA PHE A 495 6.07 0.38 -8.24
C PHE A 495 5.99 1.84 -7.73
N GLY A 496 5.18 2.69 -8.36
CA GLY A 496 5.07 4.12 -8.02
C GLY A 496 6.19 4.99 -8.61
N GLN A 497 5.88 6.27 -8.85
CA GLN A 497 6.72 7.17 -9.66
C GLN A 497 8.19 7.23 -9.21
N LEU A 498 8.46 7.32 -7.90
CA LEU A 498 9.82 7.46 -7.37
C LEU A 498 10.69 6.21 -7.62
N LEU A 499 10.13 5.01 -7.46
CA LEU A 499 10.90 3.78 -7.71
C LEU A 499 11.12 3.58 -9.21
N THR A 500 10.15 3.93 -10.06
CA THR A 500 10.33 3.92 -11.53
C THR A 500 11.41 4.92 -11.99
N GLU A 501 11.35 6.19 -11.57
CA GLU A 501 12.35 7.19 -11.98
C GLU A 501 13.74 6.88 -11.42
N LEU A 502 13.86 6.35 -10.20
CA LEU A 502 15.15 5.87 -9.67
C LEU A 502 15.69 4.63 -10.40
N SER A 503 14.82 3.80 -10.99
CA SER A 503 15.24 2.62 -11.76
C SER A 503 15.65 2.98 -13.20
N CYS A 504 14.95 3.91 -13.84
CA CYS A 504 15.20 4.31 -15.23
C CYS A 504 16.20 5.48 -15.38
N SER A 505 16.23 6.40 -14.41
CA SER A 505 16.89 7.71 -14.51
C SER A 505 17.49 8.16 -13.14
N PRO A 506 18.22 7.31 -12.40
CA PRO A 506 18.63 7.58 -11.01
C PRO A 506 19.39 8.90 -10.82
N LYS A 507 20.13 9.34 -11.84
CA LYS A 507 20.90 10.59 -11.83
C LYS A 507 20.02 11.80 -11.51
N MET A 508 18.79 11.88 -12.05
CA MET A 508 17.97 13.08 -11.94
C MET A 508 17.39 13.27 -10.53
N PRO A 509 16.65 12.32 -9.91
CA PRO A 509 16.18 12.49 -8.53
C PRO A 509 17.32 12.68 -7.53
N LEU A 510 18.42 11.93 -7.66
CA LEU A 510 19.53 11.99 -6.71
C LEU A 510 20.29 13.32 -6.77
N SER A 511 20.63 13.80 -7.97
CA SER A 511 21.36 15.07 -8.10
C SER A 511 20.49 16.28 -7.73
N LEU A 512 19.21 16.29 -8.11
CA LEU A 512 18.30 17.38 -7.79
C LEU A 512 17.92 17.38 -6.30
N SER A 513 17.70 16.23 -5.67
CA SER A 513 17.45 16.17 -4.21
C SER A 513 18.68 16.58 -3.39
N GLY A 514 19.87 16.19 -3.83
CA GLY A 514 21.13 16.68 -3.25
C GLY A 514 21.27 18.19 -3.40
N ARG A 515 20.96 18.74 -4.59
CA ARG A 515 21.03 20.18 -4.85
C ARG A 515 20.00 21.00 -4.07
N LEU A 516 18.79 20.45 -3.89
CA LEU A 516 17.75 21.05 -3.06
C LEU A 516 18.20 21.16 -1.61
N LEU A 517 18.84 20.11 -1.08
CA LEU A 517 19.40 20.11 0.27
C LEU A 517 20.59 21.07 0.42
N GLU A 518 21.51 21.13 -0.56
CA GLU A 518 22.57 22.14 -0.59
C GLU A 518 22.02 23.57 -0.50
N LEU A 519 21.03 23.90 -1.33
CA LEU A 519 20.43 25.24 -1.35
C LEU A 519 19.64 25.55 -0.07
N ALA A 520 18.90 24.59 0.48
CA ALA A 520 18.21 24.76 1.75
C ALA A 520 19.19 24.97 2.92
N LEU A 521 20.33 24.28 2.94
CA LEU A 521 21.38 24.45 3.96
C LEU A 521 22.06 25.83 3.88
N VAL A 522 22.12 26.47 2.71
CA VAL A 522 22.58 27.87 2.58
C VAL A 522 21.61 28.86 3.26
N LEU A 523 20.33 28.50 3.43
CA LEU A 523 19.35 29.28 4.20
C LEU A 523 19.43 29.01 5.72
N ALA A 524 20.22 28.04 6.18
CA ALA A 524 20.28 27.64 7.59
C ALA A 524 21.17 28.60 8.41
N ASN A 525 20.55 29.63 8.99
CA ASN A 525 21.21 30.67 9.82
C ASN A 525 21.03 30.48 11.33
N SER A 526 19.93 29.88 11.79
CA SER A 526 19.67 29.56 13.21
C SER A 526 18.68 28.40 13.34
N VAL A 527 18.75 27.66 14.45
CA VAL A 527 17.76 26.62 14.83
C VAL A 527 16.39 27.19 15.24
N THR A 528 16.29 28.51 15.38
CA THR A 528 15.03 29.24 15.70
C THR A 528 14.53 30.10 14.55
N SER A 529 15.03 29.87 13.32
CA SER A 529 14.72 30.69 12.14
C SER A 529 13.54 30.12 11.35
N ASP A 530 12.79 30.98 10.67
CA ASP A 530 11.73 30.59 9.73
C ASP A 530 12.25 29.67 8.61
N THR A 531 13.55 29.75 8.29
CA THR A 531 14.21 28.89 7.29
C THR A 531 14.26 27.41 7.71
N VAL A 532 14.15 27.10 9.01
CA VAL A 532 14.17 25.72 9.54
C VAL A 532 13.07 24.86 8.90
N GLY A 533 11.90 25.43 8.61
CA GLY A 533 10.83 24.73 7.91
C GLY A 533 11.24 24.25 6.51
N VAL A 534 12.01 25.06 5.77
CA VAL A 534 12.51 24.72 4.44
C VAL A 534 13.61 23.65 4.53
N VAL A 535 14.52 23.79 5.50
CA VAL A 535 15.60 22.82 5.75
C VAL A 535 15.03 21.43 6.11
N LEU A 536 14.12 21.35 7.08
CA LEU A 536 13.50 20.09 7.50
C LEU A 536 12.69 19.44 6.37
N PHE A 537 12.10 20.25 5.48
CA PHE A 537 11.43 19.75 4.28
C PHE A 537 12.42 19.18 3.25
N ALA A 538 13.49 19.89 2.92
CA ALA A 538 14.52 19.42 1.99
C ALA A 538 15.22 18.14 2.50
N VAL A 539 15.56 18.09 3.80
CA VAL A 539 16.08 16.88 4.46
C VAL A 539 15.09 15.72 4.35
N ARG A 540 13.79 15.95 4.57
CA ARG A 540 12.75 14.91 4.45
C ARG A 540 12.69 14.35 3.03
N ILE A 541 12.69 15.19 1.99
CA ILE A 541 12.71 14.73 0.59
C ILE A 541 13.98 13.92 0.31
N ALA A 542 15.15 14.44 0.65
CA ALA A 542 16.42 13.75 0.43
C ALA A 542 16.50 12.37 1.12
N VAL A 543 16.01 12.26 2.38
CA VAL A 543 15.97 10.99 3.12
C VAL A 543 14.99 9.98 2.49
N ARG A 544 13.86 10.42 1.93
CA ARG A 544 12.92 9.51 1.22
C ARG A 544 13.53 8.99 -0.08
N VAL A 545 14.20 9.84 -0.85
CA VAL A 545 14.89 9.45 -2.09
C VAL A 545 16.09 8.54 -1.79
N GLU A 546 16.86 8.80 -0.72
CA GLU A 546 17.92 7.90 -0.24
C GLU A 546 17.36 6.54 0.18
N SER A 547 16.27 6.52 0.95
CA SER A 547 15.60 5.30 1.41
C SER A 547 15.10 4.45 0.24
N ALA A 548 14.46 5.07 -0.76
CA ALA A 548 14.04 4.39 -1.99
C ALA A 548 15.23 3.84 -2.79
N THR A 549 16.33 4.60 -2.88
CA THR A 549 17.58 4.14 -3.51
C THR A 549 18.22 2.98 -2.75
N SER A 550 18.20 3.02 -1.41
CA SER A 550 18.66 1.94 -0.54
C SER A 550 17.81 0.67 -0.64
N LEU A 551 16.50 0.81 -0.90
CA LEU A 551 15.62 -0.33 -1.17
C LEU A 551 16.00 -1.00 -2.50
N LEU A 552 16.17 -0.24 -3.57
CA LEU A 552 16.59 -0.75 -4.88
C LEU A 552 17.98 -1.41 -4.82
N LEU A 553 18.94 -0.81 -4.10
CA LEU A 553 20.26 -1.41 -3.87
C LEU A 553 20.19 -2.73 -3.07
N ARG A 554 19.28 -2.85 -2.10
CA ARG A 554 19.06 -4.09 -1.34
C ARG A 554 18.40 -5.19 -2.16
N ALA A 555 17.43 -4.84 -2.99
CA ALA A 555 16.85 -5.79 -3.96
C ALA A 555 17.92 -6.27 -4.94
N HIS A 556 18.75 -5.37 -5.47
CA HIS A 556 19.85 -5.74 -6.36
C HIS A 556 20.91 -6.63 -5.70
N SER A 557 21.17 -6.47 -4.40
CA SER A 557 22.11 -7.31 -3.66
C SER A 557 21.51 -8.63 -3.14
N GLY A 558 20.39 -9.11 -3.71
CA GLY A 558 19.68 -10.33 -3.28
C GLY A 558 19.10 -10.27 -1.86
N GLY A 559 19.03 -9.08 -1.25
CA GLY A 559 18.60 -8.89 0.14
C GLY A 559 17.07 -8.76 0.31
N ILE A 560 16.33 -8.62 -0.79
CA ILE A 560 14.86 -8.56 -0.85
C ILE A 560 14.43 -9.25 -2.14
N THR A 561 13.68 -10.35 -2.05
CA THR A 561 13.04 -10.96 -3.21
C THR A 561 11.77 -10.18 -3.58
N VAL A 562 11.62 -9.84 -4.86
CA VAL A 562 10.41 -9.19 -5.40
C VAL A 562 9.88 -10.06 -6.53
N HIS A 563 8.87 -10.87 -6.21
CA HIS A 563 8.35 -11.88 -7.12
C HIS A 563 7.49 -11.21 -8.18
N ALA A 564 7.77 -11.49 -9.45
CA ALA A 564 6.91 -11.09 -10.56
C ALA A 564 5.78 -12.13 -10.72
N PRO A 565 4.51 -11.71 -10.88
CA PRO A 565 3.41 -12.63 -11.10
C PRO A 565 3.48 -13.20 -12.52
N ASN A 566 4.06 -14.41 -12.68
CA ASN A 566 3.75 -15.43 -13.70
C ASN A 566 4.83 -16.54 -13.71
N GLY A 567 4.51 -17.72 -13.16
CA GLY A 567 5.39 -18.91 -13.18
C GLY A 567 5.54 -19.60 -14.54
N VAL A 568 5.09 -18.97 -15.64
CA VAL A 568 5.15 -19.51 -17.01
C VAL A 568 6.53 -19.28 -17.65
N ALA A 569 7.17 -18.14 -17.33
CA ALA A 569 8.32 -17.63 -18.06
C ALA A 569 9.60 -18.50 -17.95
N ASP A 570 9.70 -19.45 -17.01
CA ASP A 570 10.91 -20.26 -16.84
C ASP A 570 11.18 -21.25 -17.98
N LYS A 571 10.17 -21.64 -18.77
CA LYS A 571 10.38 -22.51 -19.93
C LYS A 571 10.76 -21.74 -21.19
N GLU A 572 10.12 -20.59 -21.43
CA GLU A 572 10.41 -19.75 -22.60
C GLU A 572 11.74 -19.02 -22.44
N MET A 573 12.06 -18.52 -21.24
CA MET A 573 13.32 -17.81 -20.95
C MET A 573 14.56 -18.71 -21.14
N ASN A 574 14.49 -20.00 -20.79
CA ASN A 574 15.57 -20.96 -21.07
C ASN A 574 15.75 -21.17 -22.59
N SER A 575 14.66 -21.27 -23.36
CA SER A 575 14.71 -21.38 -24.82
C SER A 575 15.31 -20.11 -25.48
N LEU A 576 14.97 -18.92 -24.98
CA LEU A 576 15.59 -17.67 -25.44
C LEU A 576 17.08 -17.58 -25.09
N ALA A 577 17.49 -18.06 -23.92
CA ALA A 577 18.91 -18.10 -23.52
C ALA A 577 19.73 -19.01 -24.45
N GLU A 578 19.24 -20.21 -24.75
CA GLU A 578 19.84 -21.13 -25.73
C GLU A 578 19.90 -20.53 -27.15
N THR A 579 18.93 -19.69 -27.51
CA THR A 579 18.82 -19.09 -28.85
C THR A 579 19.73 -17.86 -29.05
N HIS A 580 20.08 -17.11 -28.00
CA HIS A 580 20.76 -15.82 -28.12
C HIS A 580 22.13 -15.69 -27.40
N GLY A 581 22.45 -16.57 -26.44
CA GLY A 581 23.70 -16.52 -25.69
C GLY A 581 23.91 -15.26 -24.84
N ASP A 582 25.14 -15.04 -24.36
CA ASP A 582 25.51 -14.03 -23.33
C ASP A 582 25.39 -12.53 -23.74
N ASN A 583 24.57 -12.20 -24.72
CA ASN A 583 24.46 -10.85 -25.30
C ASN A 583 23.61 -9.86 -24.45
N ALA A 584 23.18 -10.24 -23.25
CA ALA A 584 22.28 -9.46 -22.38
C ALA A 584 22.98 -8.33 -21.58
N ILE A 585 23.74 -7.45 -22.23
CA ILE A 585 24.46 -6.35 -21.56
C ILE A 585 23.53 -5.15 -21.27
N PHE A 586 22.58 -5.32 -20.33
CA PHE A 586 21.61 -4.28 -19.94
C PHE A 586 21.35 -4.17 -18.42
N LEU A 587 22.41 -4.14 -17.59
CA LEU A 587 22.29 -3.87 -16.14
C LEU A 587 23.50 -3.17 -15.50
N LEU A 588 24.73 -3.53 -15.92
CA LEU A 588 25.99 -3.09 -15.29
C LEU A 588 26.25 -1.57 -15.28
N VAL A 589 25.61 -0.78 -16.15
CA VAL A 589 25.79 0.68 -16.19
C VAL A 589 25.07 1.36 -15.02
N ASN A 590 23.88 0.87 -14.66
CA ASN A 590 22.99 1.54 -13.70
C ASN A 590 23.43 1.32 -12.25
N VAL A 591 23.93 0.12 -11.93
CA VAL A 591 24.47 -0.18 -10.59
C VAL A 591 25.67 0.72 -10.27
N ARG A 592 26.53 0.99 -11.27
CA ARG A 592 27.69 1.87 -11.11
C ARG A 592 27.28 3.33 -10.91
N THR A 593 26.34 3.85 -11.71
CA THR A 593 25.84 5.23 -11.52
C THR A 593 25.08 5.41 -10.21
N VAL A 594 24.31 4.43 -9.73
CA VAL A 594 23.65 4.50 -8.41
C VAL A 594 24.68 4.44 -7.28
N ALA A 595 25.69 3.56 -7.36
CA ALA A 595 26.75 3.46 -6.37
C ALA A 595 27.62 4.73 -6.31
N ASP A 596 28.03 5.27 -7.46
CA ASP A 596 28.81 6.51 -7.55
C ASP A 596 27.96 7.75 -7.17
N ALA A 597 26.65 7.77 -7.48
CA ALA A 597 25.75 8.82 -7.00
C ALA A 597 25.54 8.76 -5.48
N LYS A 598 25.37 7.56 -4.89
CA LYS A 598 25.29 7.38 -3.43
C LYS A 598 26.61 7.75 -2.74
N LYS A 599 27.75 7.46 -3.38
CA LYS A 599 29.08 7.91 -2.95
C LYS A 599 29.23 9.43 -3.05
N HIS A 600 28.69 10.08 -4.08
CA HIS A 600 28.63 11.55 -4.18
C HIS A 600 27.75 12.18 -3.09
N LEU A 601 26.57 11.61 -2.81
CA LEU A 601 25.67 12.07 -1.75
C LEU A 601 26.33 11.91 -0.37
N GLY A 602 26.88 10.72 -0.08
CA GLY A 602 27.55 10.43 1.19
C GLY A 602 28.81 11.26 1.44
N SER A 603 29.65 11.47 0.40
CA SER A 603 30.87 12.30 0.52
C SER A 603 30.60 13.80 0.65
N ARG A 604 29.43 14.30 0.20
CA ARG A 604 29.00 15.68 0.46
C ARG A 604 28.32 15.86 1.82
N LEU A 605 27.59 14.85 2.30
CA LEU A 605 26.80 14.98 3.55
C LEU A 605 27.55 14.54 4.82
N PHE A 606 28.47 13.58 4.74
CA PHE A 606 29.10 12.94 5.91
C PHE A 606 30.62 12.83 5.75
N GLY A 607 31.29 13.99 5.71
CA GLY A 607 32.76 14.10 5.64
C GLY A 607 33.48 13.53 6.88
N GLY A 608 33.62 12.21 6.94
CA GLY A 608 34.34 11.51 8.01
C GLY A 608 34.02 10.02 8.14
N MET A 609 32.86 9.54 7.69
CA MET A 609 32.53 8.11 7.78
C MET A 609 33.17 7.32 6.63
N GLN A 610 34.03 6.34 6.98
CA GLN A 610 34.58 5.40 6.00
C GLN A 610 33.47 4.49 5.43
N VAL A 611 33.06 4.78 4.20
CA VAL A 611 32.35 3.81 3.36
C VAL A 611 33.31 2.65 3.09
N ARG A 612 33.00 1.44 3.58
CA ARG A 612 33.78 0.24 3.25
C ARG A 612 33.88 0.08 1.73
N GLN A 613 35.09 -0.13 1.23
CA GLN A 613 35.32 -0.27 -0.21
C GLN A 613 34.54 -1.45 -0.78
N VAL A 614 33.63 -1.17 -1.72
CA VAL A 614 33.26 -2.15 -2.74
C VAL A 614 34.48 -2.33 -3.65
N GLN A 615 34.89 -3.56 -3.90
CA GLN A 615 36.10 -3.83 -4.70
C GLN A 615 35.93 -3.37 -6.15
N ASN A 616 36.92 -2.65 -6.67
CA ASN A 616 36.90 -2.10 -8.03
C ASN A 616 37.11 -3.18 -9.10
N ILE A 617 36.03 -3.72 -9.66
CA ILE A 617 36.11 -4.44 -10.93
C ILE A 617 36.25 -3.39 -12.06
N LYS A 618 37.46 -3.28 -12.62
CA LYS A 618 37.81 -2.34 -13.69
C LYS A 618 37.93 -3.08 -15.03
N ILE A 619 36.80 -3.24 -15.72
CA ILE A 619 36.77 -3.68 -17.13
C ILE A 619 36.84 -2.42 -18.01
N GLU A 620 37.77 -2.41 -18.97
CA GLU A 620 38.00 -1.28 -19.88
C GLU A 620 37.12 -1.45 -21.13
N ALA A 621 36.03 -0.69 -21.18
CA ALA A 621 34.95 -0.87 -22.15
C ALA A 621 35.37 -0.68 -23.62
N ASP A 622 36.40 0.13 -23.87
CA ASP A 622 36.89 0.40 -25.22
C ASP A 622 37.65 -0.81 -25.80
N LYS A 623 38.40 -1.54 -24.96
CA LYS A 623 39.07 -2.79 -25.34
C LYS A 623 38.05 -3.88 -25.73
N TYR A 624 36.94 -3.96 -24.99
CA TYR A 624 35.84 -4.88 -25.31
C TYR A 624 35.12 -4.52 -26.62
N LYS A 625 35.05 -3.22 -27.00
CA LYS A 625 34.54 -2.81 -28.31
C LYS A 625 35.45 -3.26 -29.46
N GLU A 626 36.76 -3.12 -29.32
CA GLU A 626 37.73 -3.55 -30.32
C GLU A 626 37.70 -5.08 -30.51
N ASP A 627 37.76 -5.84 -29.41
CA ASP A 627 37.71 -7.30 -29.40
C ASP A 627 36.43 -7.89 -30.03
N LYS A 628 35.34 -7.11 -30.09
CA LYS A 628 34.00 -7.57 -30.56
C LYS A 628 33.45 -6.83 -31.80
N LYS A 629 34.17 -5.85 -32.36
CA LYS A 629 33.84 -5.16 -33.63
C LYS A 629 32.40 -4.60 -33.71
N LEU A 630 31.89 -4.03 -32.62
CA LEU A 630 30.51 -3.54 -32.53
C LEU A 630 30.34 -2.14 -33.16
N HIS A 631 29.48 -2.03 -34.19
CA HIS A 631 29.18 -0.77 -34.88
C HIS A 631 28.12 0.09 -34.15
N SER A 632 28.39 1.40 -34.10
CA SER A 632 27.64 2.41 -33.33
C SER A 632 26.16 2.56 -33.69
N SER A 633 25.75 2.21 -34.92
CA SER A 633 24.39 2.45 -35.45
C SER A 633 23.28 1.64 -34.78
N LYS A 634 23.62 0.59 -34.00
CA LYS A 634 22.62 -0.23 -33.29
C LYS A 634 22.18 0.31 -31.92
N MET A 635 22.83 1.33 -31.35
CA MET A 635 22.50 1.82 -30.00
C MET A 635 21.19 2.63 -29.90
N ILE A 636 20.61 3.08 -31.02
CA ILE A 636 19.47 4.01 -31.01
C ILE A 636 18.14 3.34 -30.61
N HIS A 637 18.01 2.02 -30.73
CA HIS A 637 16.77 1.30 -30.37
C HIS A 637 16.56 1.08 -28.86
N CYS A 638 17.54 1.42 -28.02
CA CYS A 638 17.58 1.03 -26.60
C CYS A 638 16.90 2.02 -25.63
N ALA A 639 15.93 2.80 -26.13
CA ALA A 639 15.11 3.72 -25.33
C ALA A 639 13.65 3.24 -25.10
N ALA A 640 13.27 2.10 -25.70
CA ALA A 640 12.06 1.39 -25.29
C ALA A 640 12.22 0.86 -23.85
N ARG A 641 11.10 0.65 -23.15
CA ARG A 641 11.08 0.09 -21.79
C ARG A 641 11.89 -1.22 -21.75
N PRO A 642 12.82 -1.43 -20.79
CA PRO A 642 13.37 -2.76 -20.58
C PRO A 642 12.19 -3.69 -20.25
N PRO A 643 12.06 -4.87 -20.89
CA PRO A 643 10.95 -5.76 -20.61
C PRO A 643 10.90 -6.13 -19.12
N ALA A 644 9.71 -6.29 -18.56
CA ALA A 644 9.50 -6.46 -17.12
C ALA A 644 10.29 -7.62 -16.49
N GLU A 645 10.63 -8.62 -17.30
CA GLU A 645 11.51 -9.74 -16.94
C GLU A 645 12.94 -9.26 -16.59
N TYR A 646 13.50 -8.31 -17.33
CA TYR A 646 14.79 -7.68 -17.01
C TYR A 646 14.70 -6.70 -15.84
N GLY A 647 13.50 -6.22 -15.50
CA GLY A 647 13.29 -5.28 -14.40
C GLY A 647 13.52 -5.89 -13.00
N LEU A 648 13.28 -7.21 -12.84
CA LEU A 648 13.43 -7.91 -11.55
C LEU A 648 13.96 -9.34 -11.65
N LYS A 649 13.85 -10.03 -12.79
CA LYS A 649 14.17 -11.47 -12.88
C LYS A 649 15.67 -11.76 -13.12
N TYR A 650 16.44 -10.74 -13.51
CA TYR A 650 17.92 -10.75 -13.51
C TYR A 650 18.51 -10.21 -12.18
N LEU A 651 17.84 -10.51 -11.05
CA LEU A 651 18.32 -10.25 -9.68
C LEU A 651 18.47 -11.55 -8.85
N GLY A 652 18.74 -12.67 -9.54
CA GLY A 652 19.14 -13.95 -8.96
C GLY A 652 20.60 -14.28 -9.29
#